data_AF-A0A1X7TN09-F1
#
_entry.id   AF-A0A1X7TN09-F1
#
_cell.length_a   1.000
_cell.length_b   1.000
_cell.length_c   1.000
_cell.angle_alpha   90.00
_cell.angle_beta   90.00
_cell.angle_gamma   90.00
#
_symmetry.space_group_name_H-M   'P 1'
#
loop_
_entity.id
_entity.type
_entity.pdbx_description
1 polymer ?
#
loop_
_entity_poly.entity_id
_entity_poly.type
_entity_poly.pdbx_seq_one_letter_code
_entity_poly.pdbx_strand_id
1 'polypeptide(L)'
;MLLLLSGDVELNPGPMIDDKPDISLLLQWLEPLVDWQPFGRQLPGLTADIITIIEQSETDLYHKKKRLITKWLSINKNAKWKDVISALKRRKETELMQFISNQLEVQQCTEGNNDAPSTPAASTVPSSISVREEPNLLQTINDQLQVHQCTGGNTDAPTSTVPVVSTVSSSVSVIKKQKNCTTSGDTPSAILRMNYATLVDAITNNLYRVTNGLYAKGLIPMETVNHIQTAASSDVVKSGKLMSALQQQLESSQNPEQYLTEMCRVLINQQHHTLTDIATSILHQLGQSIPDNVTSISSIPDDIQGYADNMRQHYKHQPIVATDWPPRIGKDFFGRLALVEKQDSSTQAESAWHLLRGEVDKTVKLTGKQRDNYASSSLLEIISNLSRHVQVIGFSKQEISTVIIQTLQKDTKLAQELIDNNKHKSHFTTTQSSKDSQLAVKLINDLKVRNDFQSLCYVPLVCSMVILVYCKEGGHLPTTLTQLYENFILQTIRRHVKRHDINPRTLGSLSSLPSQLAKPLQEMCQLAYTNLANTRMIFSSHEVQSLSEAVKEDYLGLMTTFTEYDVEKYQFLHLSIQEFLAAWWIAKHEKKTEEVFKDHFDDDHFRMCLRFVAGLTHLEHESYQQYFNKQQLDLQCKREPLFGFETCHLSYFYHNPEIRQFDHIRFDDLDNVPILLLQLLYESQNTTLCQALAQSINNHSLCLERDRVSLSLFDWLCLSYCINNSNYITWNHLHMGIVSDQELSVFTAGLTNNSLQTQCKRLEVGLGMPTHEEIHKYLQPSLLYNIQECCCELLVANHVPCLVLLQFLNLPQLKILHLRMEDPIPTDYTYYTDKCTELEKCIEMNSTLQEMKIVYEGESEITSTITSVIRGVTRNKTITSLTIHVPVPLFLNAAPRLPDGLIEQLLKDNNKLQVLSLDIVYCFLPSSLNIVEVNTPLTALEIGSTSSELMTSSLLPHIKGLHCLILHLRDQYPPHLIFLSHPSLHTLTLQLYTAESAIELFTILQTNTILKALSVEIEEKVYTSSMGTSLEDMLTQNQTLKYLEINNERFGNIPDSFLPFLITGLRHNTSLQQLSVSIQLNEEIRTFINVISQKNSLMEFRVNFKHDWSDSTSSDSDSVLSVASRSQTSDSDSDSDSDSNCSEEEKKQIKTSLFYEQVLPAVTNMLQSHTTIRLLRIKCEDVDDESSQPNWIELVQHLYEIIFIHSSLEYIGINAGYPTNSFMKDTLKDQKKTLIDRHKKEQPHKPLPIVKV
;
A
#
# COMPACT_ATOMS: atom_id res chain seq x y z
N MET A 1 -18.03 28.61 6.75
CA MET A 1 -17.42 27.32 7.19
C MET A 1 -16.53 27.48 8.43
N LEU A 2 -17.14 27.64 9.61
CA LEU A 2 -16.46 27.76 10.91
C LEU A 2 -16.90 26.65 11.87
N LEU A 3 -15.93 25.99 12.51
CA LEU A 3 -16.14 25.12 13.68
C LEU A 3 -15.96 25.99 14.95
N LEU A 4 -17.04 26.30 15.65
CA LEU A 4 -16.99 26.93 16.98
C LEU A 4 -17.64 26.04 18.04
N LEU A 5 -17.13 26.14 19.28
CA LEU A 5 -17.41 25.25 20.40
C LEU A 5 -17.33 26.00 21.74
N SER A 6 -18.36 26.76 22.09
CA SER A 6 -18.66 27.13 23.50
C SER A 6 -19.98 27.91 23.58
N GLY A 7 -20.86 27.52 24.52
CA GLY A 7 -21.98 28.36 24.96
C GLY A 7 -21.54 29.43 25.96
N ASP A 8 -22.36 30.47 26.06
CA ASP A 8 -22.44 31.59 27.03
C ASP A 8 -21.16 32.08 27.75
N VAL A 9 -20.84 33.35 27.49
CA VAL A 9 -19.69 34.06 28.03
C VAL A 9 -20.08 34.83 29.30
N GLU A 10 -19.72 34.31 30.48
CA GLU A 10 -19.46 35.18 31.63
C GLU A 10 -18.09 35.85 31.44
N LEU A 11 -18.11 37.14 31.12
CA LEU A 11 -16.89 37.96 30.99
C LEU A 11 -16.17 38.07 32.33
N ASN A 12 -14.93 37.58 32.38
CA ASN A 12 -14.03 37.81 33.50
C ASN A 12 -12.97 38.85 33.09
N PRO A 13 -12.94 40.05 33.71
CA PRO A 13 -11.92 41.04 33.41
C PRO A 13 -10.52 40.47 33.66
N GLY A 14 -9.52 40.99 32.94
CA GLY A 14 -8.13 40.57 33.13
C GLY A 14 -7.54 41.05 34.45
N PRO A 15 -6.23 40.81 34.68
CA PRO A 15 -5.55 41.32 35.87
C PRO A 15 -5.75 42.84 35.96
N MET A 16 -6.43 43.30 37.00
CA MET A 16 -6.67 44.71 37.24
C MET A 16 -5.45 45.38 37.89
N ILE A 17 -5.41 46.72 37.86
CA ILE A 17 -4.33 47.53 38.47
C ILE A 17 -4.13 47.27 39.98
N ASP A 18 -5.16 46.74 40.65
CA ASP A 18 -5.16 46.35 42.06
C ASP A 18 -4.94 44.83 42.29
N ASP A 19 -4.73 44.02 41.26
CA ASP A 19 -4.41 42.59 41.40
C ASP A 19 -2.93 42.32 41.64
N LYS A 20 -2.63 41.12 42.14
CA LYS A 20 -1.25 40.65 42.34
C LYS A 20 -0.60 40.31 41.00
N PRO A 21 0.63 40.80 40.70
CA PRO A 21 1.32 40.46 39.45
C PRO A 21 1.62 38.97 39.32
N ASP A 22 1.30 38.41 38.15
CA ASP A 22 1.82 37.12 37.74
C ASP A 22 3.31 37.22 37.39
N ILE A 23 4.07 36.17 37.70
CA ILE A 23 5.53 36.13 37.52
C ILE A 23 5.89 36.08 36.03
N SER A 24 5.16 35.33 35.22
CA SER A 24 5.46 35.13 33.80
C SER A 24 5.09 36.38 32.99
N LEU A 25 3.90 36.93 33.25
CA LEU A 25 3.42 38.15 32.61
C LEU A 25 4.31 39.35 32.96
N LEU A 26 4.68 39.51 34.23
CA LEU A 26 5.58 40.58 34.67
C LEU A 26 7.02 40.40 34.13
N LEU A 27 7.49 39.16 33.92
CA LEU A 27 8.78 38.91 33.28
C LEU A 27 8.78 39.36 31.82
N GLN A 28 7.74 38.98 31.06
CA GLN A 28 7.59 39.36 29.66
C GLN A 28 7.48 40.89 29.50
N TRP A 29 6.64 41.55 30.30
CA TRP A 29 6.48 43.01 30.22
C TRP A 29 7.67 43.81 30.75
N LEU A 30 8.59 43.18 31.50
CA LEU A 30 9.86 43.79 31.92
C LEU A 30 11.06 43.31 31.09
N GLU A 31 10.85 42.62 29.97
CA GLU A 31 11.93 42.18 29.08
C GLU A 31 12.83 43.35 28.60
N PRO A 32 12.29 44.51 28.15
CA PRO A 32 13.13 45.66 27.71
C PRO A 32 13.94 46.33 28.82
N LEU A 33 13.61 46.12 30.10
CA LEU A 33 14.25 46.80 31.22
C LEU A 33 15.64 46.20 31.52
N VAL A 34 16.70 46.71 30.87
CA VAL A 34 18.07 46.20 31.06
C VAL A 34 18.58 46.44 32.49
N ASP A 35 18.45 47.68 32.99
CA ASP A 35 18.84 48.07 34.35
C ASP A 35 17.80 47.63 35.40
N TRP A 36 17.76 46.33 35.70
CA TRP A 36 16.80 45.74 36.62
C TRP A 36 17.04 46.14 38.09
N GLN A 37 18.30 46.35 38.52
CA GLN A 37 18.63 46.55 39.94
C GLN A 37 17.96 47.78 40.57
N PRO A 38 17.97 48.98 39.95
CA PRO A 38 17.44 50.17 40.61
C PRO A 38 15.91 50.21 40.56
N PHE A 39 15.29 49.52 39.59
CA PHE A 39 13.86 49.20 39.62
C PHE A 39 13.52 48.29 40.82
N GLY A 40 14.31 47.23 41.04
CA GLY A 40 14.19 46.38 42.23
C GLY A 40 14.27 47.17 43.54
N ARG A 41 15.08 48.24 43.60
CA ARG A 41 15.17 49.15 44.76
C ARG A 41 13.95 50.07 44.95
N GLN A 42 13.06 50.18 43.97
CA GLN A 42 11.79 50.93 44.08
C GLN A 42 10.58 50.02 44.38
N LEU A 43 10.73 48.69 44.30
CA LEU A 43 9.68 47.74 44.64
C LEU A 43 9.50 47.64 46.17
N PRO A 44 8.27 47.77 46.72
CA PRO A 44 8.05 47.78 48.17
C PRO A 44 8.53 46.49 48.86
N GLY A 45 9.37 46.64 49.89
CA GLY A 45 9.83 45.55 50.76
C GLY A 45 11.17 44.91 50.39
N LEU A 46 11.83 45.32 49.29
CA LEU A 46 13.18 44.85 48.96
C LEU A 46 14.27 45.77 49.56
N THR A 47 15.30 45.17 50.16
CA THR A 47 16.50 45.88 50.62
C THR A 47 17.61 45.83 49.57
N ALA A 48 18.59 46.74 49.69
CA ALA A 48 19.74 46.78 48.79
C ALA A 48 20.54 45.46 48.81
N ASP A 49 20.69 44.85 49.98
CA ASP A 49 21.47 43.62 50.17
C ASP A 49 20.89 42.45 49.40
N ILE A 50 19.55 42.31 49.36
CA ILE A 50 18.86 41.26 48.60
C ILE A 50 19.17 41.40 47.10
N ILE A 51 19.25 42.63 46.60
CA ILE A 51 19.51 42.90 45.18
C ILE A 51 20.98 42.63 44.84
N THR A 52 21.92 42.97 45.73
CA THR A 52 23.34 42.60 45.59
C THR A 52 23.53 41.08 45.63
N ILE A 53 22.82 40.36 46.51
CA ILE A 53 22.85 38.89 46.55
C ILE A 53 22.32 38.30 45.24
N ILE A 54 21.22 38.82 44.69
CA ILE A 54 20.67 38.32 43.42
C ILE A 54 21.66 38.53 42.27
N GLU A 55 22.26 39.73 42.15
CA GLU A 55 23.27 40.04 41.14
C GLU A 55 24.48 39.08 41.18
N GLN A 56 24.94 38.70 42.37
CA GLN A 56 26.06 37.78 42.59
C GLN A 56 25.69 36.30 42.43
N SER A 57 24.40 35.94 42.36
CA SER A 57 23.92 34.55 42.47
C SER A 57 23.34 33.95 41.19
N GLU A 58 23.30 34.71 40.10
CA GLU A 58 22.71 34.34 38.80
C GLU A 58 23.61 34.81 37.66
N THR A 59 23.67 34.07 36.55
CA THR A 59 24.58 34.38 35.44
C THR A 59 23.99 35.37 34.44
N ASP A 60 22.72 35.23 34.06
CA ASP A 60 22.08 36.03 33.01
C ASP A 60 20.97 36.96 33.52
N LEU A 61 20.58 37.90 32.66
CA LEU A 61 19.61 38.94 32.98
C LEU A 61 18.19 38.42 33.21
N TYR A 62 17.78 37.35 32.52
CA TYR A 62 16.44 36.77 32.68
C TYR A 62 16.30 36.08 34.04
N HIS A 63 17.29 35.28 34.44
CA HIS A 63 17.30 34.63 35.76
C HIS A 63 17.40 35.66 36.90
N LYS A 64 18.19 36.73 36.74
CA LYS A 64 18.22 37.87 37.68
C LYS A 64 16.84 38.51 37.87
N LYS A 65 16.14 38.86 36.78
CA LYS A 65 14.76 39.39 36.83
C LYS A 65 13.78 38.40 37.47
N LYS A 66 13.85 37.11 37.11
CA LYS A 66 12.96 36.05 37.62
C LYS A 66 13.13 35.84 39.12
N ARG A 67 14.36 35.84 39.60
CA ARG A 67 14.69 35.73 41.03
C ARG A 67 14.32 36.98 41.81
N LEU A 68 14.48 38.18 41.24
CA LEU A 68 13.95 39.43 41.81
C LEU A 68 12.43 39.36 42.03
N ILE A 69 11.66 39.08 40.97
CA ILE A 69 10.19 39.09 41.00
C ILE A 69 9.68 38.02 41.98
N THR A 70 10.21 36.79 41.89
CA THR A 70 9.85 35.70 42.80
C THR A 70 10.18 36.05 44.26
N LYS A 71 11.34 36.67 44.53
CA LYS A 71 11.72 37.08 45.87
C LYS A 71 10.83 38.22 46.39
N TRP A 72 10.51 39.20 45.55
CA TRP A 72 9.62 40.32 45.90
C TRP A 72 8.22 39.82 46.31
N LEU A 73 7.57 39.01 45.47
CA LEU A 73 6.22 38.49 45.74
C LEU A 73 6.15 37.52 46.93
N SER A 74 7.29 36.98 47.37
CA SER A 74 7.43 36.18 48.60
C SER A 74 7.54 37.03 49.88
N ILE A 75 8.12 38.24 49.76
CA ILE A 75 8.30 39.19 50.88
C ILE A 75 7.05 40.06 51.02
N ASN A 76 6.64 40.74 49.94
CA ASN A 76 5.41 41.52 49.89
C ASN A 76 4.25 40.64 49.41
N LYS A 77 3.56 40.01 50.38
CA LYS A 77 2.39 39.17 50.09
C LYS A 77 1.26 39.93 49.39
N ASN A 78 1.15 41.24 49.66
CA ASN A 78 0.10 42.15 49.17
C ASN A 78 0.56 43.00 47.97
N ALA A 79 1.64 42.61 47.27
CA ALA A 79 2.13 43.28 46.06
C ALA A 79 1.06 43.36 44.98
N LYS A 80 0.96 44.52 44.31
CA LYS A 80 -0.04 44.81 43.27
C LYS A 80 0.57 45.40 41.99
N TRP A 81 -0.12 45.33 40.85
CA TRP A 81 0.34 45.96 39.60
C TRP A 81 0.64 47.45 39.73
N LYS A 82 -0.13 48.21 40.53
CA LYS A 82 0.19 49.62 40.85
C LYS A 82 1.54 49.83 41.55
N ASP A 83 2.09 48.84 42.24
CA ASP A 83 3.43 48.94 42.84
C ASP A 83 4.52 48.88 41.74
N VAL A 84 4.31 48.03 40.71
CA VAL A 84 5.18 47.94 39.53
C VAL A 84 5.15 49.25 38.74
N ILE A 85 3.95 49.76 38.43
CA ILE A 85 3.76 51.06 37.76
C ILE A 85 4.43 52.19 38.56
N SER A 86 4.27 52.18 39.89
CA SER A 86 4.90 53.17 40.78
C SER A 86 6.43 53.08 40.77
N ALA A 87 7.00 51.86 40.73
CA ALA A 87 8.45 51.65 40.65
C ALA A 87 9.04 52.12 39.31
N LEU A 88 8.39 51.80 38.19
CA LEU A 88 8.76 52.28 36.85
C LEU A 88 8.64 53.81 36.73
N LYS A 89 7.55 54.39 37.26
CA LYS A 89 7.33 55.85 37.30
C LYS A 89 8.39 56.58 38.12
N ARG A 90 8.84 56.00 39.26
CA ARG A 90 9.96 56.52 40.07
C ARG A 90 11.31 56.40 39.36
N ARG A 91 11.50 55.38 38.52
CA ARG A 91 12.67 55.21 37.66
C ARG A 91 12.69 56.09 36.40
N LYS A 92 11.54 56.70 36.04
CA LYS A 92 11.29 57.41 34.75
C LYS A 92 11.28 56.50 33.51
N GLU A 93 10.96 55.22 33.66
CA GLU A 93 10.77 54.28 32.54
C GLU A 93 9.42 54.55 31.86
N THR A 94 9.23 55.74 31.27
CA THR A 94 7.90 56.26 30.89
C THR A 94 7.20 55.42 29.82
N GLU A 95 7.95 54.89 28.85
CA GLU A 95 7.40 54.06 27.79
C GLU A 95 6.93 52.70 28.33
N LEU A 96 7.75 52.04 29.15
CA LEU A 96 7.42 50.75 29.77
C LEU A 96 6.27 50.88 30.78
N MET A 97 6.25 51.98 31.53
CA MET A 97 5.17 52.36 32.45
C MET A 97 3.85 52.58 31.69
N GLN A 98 3.88 53.27 30.55
CA GLN A 98 2.70 53.50 29.72
C GLN A 98 2.24 52.22 29.02
N PHE A 99 3.17 51.39 28.52
CA PHE A 99 2.85 50.07 27.96
C PHE A 99 2.08 49.21 28.96
N ILE A 100 2.62 49.01 30.18
CA ILE A 100 1.95 48.21 31.21
C ILE A 100 0.63 48.85 31.64
N SER A 101 0.55 50.18 31.76
CA SER A 101 -0.71 50.87 32.10
C SER A 101 -1.77 50.66 31.02
N ASN A 102 -1.43 50.80 29.74
CA ASN A 102 -2.34 50.56 28.63
C ASN A 102 -2.87 49.11 28.61
N GLN A 103 -2.02 48.10 28.87
CA GLN A 103 -2.45 46.69 28.94
C GLN A 103 -3.46 46.41 30.07
N LEU A 104 -3.47 47.24 31.11
CA LEU A 104 -4.38 47.15 32.26
C LEU A 104 -5.63 48.03 32.08
N GLU A 105 -5.53 49.18 31.40
CA GLU A 105 -6.65 50.10 31.12
C GLU A 105 -7.54 49.66 29.95
N VAL A 106 -6.96 49.01 28.92
CA VAL A 106 -7.73 48.45 27.77
C VAL A 106 -8.79 47.43 28.21
N GLN A 107 -8.66 46.85 29.41
CA GLN A 107 -9.64 45.90 29.97
C GLN A 107 -10.62 46.54 30.99
N GLN A 108 -10.71 47.87 31.06
CA GLN A 108 -11.71 48.59 31.88
C GLN A 108 -12.80 49.31 31.05
N CYS A 109 -12.58 49.54 29.75
CA CYS A 109 -13.48 50.31 28.90
C CYS A 109 -14.36 49.42 28.00
N THR A 110 -15.32 48.69 28.57
CA THR A 110 -16.27 47.89 27.76
C THR A 110 -17.68 47.70 28.37
N GLU A 111 -18.17 48.67 29.16
CA GLU A 111 -19.57 48.70 29.62
C GLU A 111 -20.21 50.09 29.44
N GLY A 112 -21.25 50.15 28.59
CA GLY A 112 -22.36 51.12 28.59
C GLY A 112 -22.08 52.63 28.63
N ASN A 113 -22.35 53.34 27.53
CA ASN A 113 -23.65 54.03 27.37
C ASN A 113 -23.84 54.68 26.00
N ASN A 114 -25.11 54.91 25.64
CA ASN A 114 -25.51 55.71 24.47
C ASN A 114 -25.55 57.20 24.84
N ASP A 115 -25.09 58.07 23.94
CA ASP A 115 -25.88 59.18 23.39
C ASP A 115 -25.08 59.97 22.32
N ALA A 116 -25.79 60.63 21.42
CA ALA A 116 -25.26 61.44 20.31
C ALA A 116 -26.14 62.69 20.11
N PRO A 117 -25.79 63.67 19.25
CA PRO A 117 -24.56 63.82 18.44
C PRO A 117 -23.87 65.21 18.63
N SER A 118 -22.75 65.45 17.92
CA SER A 118 -22.51 66.69 17.12
C SER A 118 -21.11 66.75 16.49
N THR A 119 -21.04 66.73 15.16
CA THR A 119 -19.94 67.26 14.33
C THR A 119 -20.07 68.81 14.21
N PRO A 120 -19.11 69.61 13.65
CA PRO A 120 -18.10 69.22 12.65
C PRO A 120 -16.69 69.89 12.69
N ALA A 121 -15.85 69.45 11.74
CA ALA A 121 -14.92 70.24 10.90
C ALA A 121 -13.48 70.61 11.35
N ALA A 122 -12.56 70.31 10.42
CA ALA A 122 -11.50 71.17 9.87
C ALA A 122 -10.09 71.31 10.53
N SER A 123 -9.18 70.44 10.06
CA SER A 123 -7.97 70.80 9.27
C SER A 123 -6.63 71.28 9.91
N THR A 124 -5.57 71.06 9.11
CA THR A 124 -4.21 71.70 9.11
C THR A 124 -3.13 71.28 10.13
N VAL A 125 -2.43 70.19 9.79
CA VAL A 125 -0.96 70.14 9.48
C VAL A 125 -0.26 71.53 9.46
N PRO A 126 0.87 71.74 10.17
CA PRO A 126 2.19 71.48 9.55
C PRO A 126 3.32 70.93 10.44
N SER A 127 4.34 70.40 9.76
CA SER A 127 5.63 69.92 10.26
C SER A 127 6.69 71.03 10.31
N SER A 128 7.80 70.85 11.07
CA SER A 128 9.18 71.18 10.62
C SER A 128 10.34 70.90 11.62
N ILE A 129 11.35 70.17 11.12
CA ILE A 129 12.81 70.49 11.15
C ILE A 129 13.60 70.53 12.49
N SER A 130 14.32 69.43 12.77
CA SER A 130 15.80 69.25 12.85
C SER A 130 16.74 70.23 13.59
N VAL A 131 17.83 69.71 14.23
CA VAL A 131 19.27 69.98 13.88
C VAL A 131 20.31 69.38 14.89
N ARG A 132 21.29 68.59 14.36
CA ARG A 132 22.70 68.30 14.79
C ARG A 132 23.04 67.60 16.13
N GLU A 133 23.95 66.62 16.29
CA GLU A 133 25.22 66.10 15.69
C GLU A 133 26.36 66.09 16.76
N GLU A 134 26.91 64.89 17.04
CA GLU A 134 28.34 64.61 17.40
C GLU A 134 28.96 65.09 18.76
N PRO A 135 30.14 64.57 19.20
CA PRO A 135 31.08 63.62 18.54
C PRO A 135 31.56 62.37 19.35
N ASN A 136 32.24 61.51 18.59
CA ASN A 136 33.21 60.44 18.93
C ASN A 136 34.10 60.58 20.19
N LEU A 137 34.49 59.45 20.81
CA LEU A 137 35.79 58.79 20.52
C LEU A 137 35.97 57.38 21.13
N LEU A 138 36.82 56.59 20.45
CA LEU A 138 37.33 55.27 20.84
C LEU A 138 38.43 55.37 21.93
N GLN A 139 38.84 54.23 22.52
CA GLN A 139 40.10 53.52 22.16
C GLN A 139 40.44 52.40 23.17
N THR A 140 41.06 51.30 22.70
CA THR A 140 41.87 50.31 23.48
C THR A 140 41.12 49.47 24.54
N ILE A 141 41.25 48.14 24.68
CA ILE A 141 42.18 47.06 24.27
C ILE A 141 41.31 45.79 24.07
N ASN A 142 41.53 44.81 23.19
CA ASN A 142 42.42 44.59 22.02
C ASN A 142 41.61 43.70 21.06
N ASP A 143 41.48 44.00 19.77
CA ASP A 143 42.47 43.90 18.68
C ASP A 143 42.71 42.49 18.12
N GLN A 144 42.12 42.29 16.92
CA GLN A 144 42.73 41.65 15.73
C GLN A 144 42.89 40.12 15.76
N LEU A 145 42.81 39.38 14.64
CA LEU A 145 43.10 39.69 13.22
C LEU A 145 41.87 39.38 12.31
N GLN A 146 41.51 40.14 11.25
CA GLN A 146 42.24 40.59 10.03
C GLN A 146 42.38 39.50 8.94
N VAL A 147 42.34 39.74 7.60
CA VAL A 147 42.10 40.97 6.79
C VAL A 147 41.60 40.65 5.35
N HIS A 148 41.38 41.71 4.54
CA HIS A 148 40.98 41.76 3.12
C HIS A 148 41.69 40.86 2.09
N GLN A 149 41.10 40.80 0.88
CA GLN A 149 41.75 40.44 -0.38
C GLN A 149 42.59 41.60 -0.97
N CYS A 150 43.67 41.25 -1.70
CA CYS A 150 44.24 41.94 -2.90
C CYS A 150 44.64 43.44 -2.78
N THR A 151 45.87 43.90 -3.07
CA THR A 151 46.86 43.49 -4.10
C THR A 151 48.30 43.99 -3.81
N GLY A 152 49.31 43.34 -4.42
CA GLY A 152 50.50 44.00 -5.01
C GLY A 152 51.77 44.29 -4.18
N GLY A 153 52.89 43.60 -4.52
CA GLY A 153 54.25 44.15 -4.44
C GLY A 153 55.28 43.51 -3.48
N ASN A 154 56.33 42.91 -4.06
CA ASN A 154 57.76 42.83 -3.65
C ASN A 154 58.12 42.93 -2.12
N THR A 155 58.97 42.07 -1.52
CA THR A 155 60.20 41.41 -2.05
C THR A 155 60.68 40.26 -1.13
N ASP A 156 61.41 39.30 -1.70
CA ASP A 156 62.53 38.50 -1.14
C ASP A 156 62.48 37.85 0.28
N ALA A 157 62.27 36.51 0.28
CA ALA A 157 63.31 35.47 0.50
C ALA A 157 64.17 35.43 1.81
N PRO A 158 64.77 34.26 2.17
CA PRO A 158 64.31 32.87 1.99
C PRO A 158 64.67 31.88 3.14
N THR A 159 64.36 30.58 2.93
CA THR A 159 65.03 29.37 3.47
C THR A 159 64.99 29.04 4.98
N SER A 160 65.26 27.80 5.44
CA SER A 160 65.08 26.41 4.91
C SER A 160 65.76 25.43 5.88
N THR A 161 65.19 24.24 6.14
CA THR A 161 65.81 22.94 5.75
C THR A 161 65.07 21.70 6.29
N VAL A 162 64.81 20.76 5.40
CA VAL A 162 64.51 19.33 5.66
C VAL A 162 65.78 18.52 5.29
N PRO A 163 65.94 17.22 5.66
CA PRO A 163 65.40 16.09 4.84
C PRO A 163 64.79 14.94 5.71
N VAL A 164 63.82 14.11 5.27
CA VAL A 164 63.75 13.18 4.09
C VAL A 164 64.79 12.05 4.22
N VAL A 165 64.51 10.75 4.06
CA VAL A 165 63.52 9.94 3.29
C VAL A 165 62.80 8.91 4.23
N SER A 166 61.91 7.96 3.89
CA SER A 166 61.19 7.44 2.68
C SER A 166 59.89 6.72 3.15
N THR A 167 59.09 5.86 2.46
CA THR A 167 59.12 5.13 1.16
C THR A 167 57.68 4.67 0.79
N VAL A 168 57.39 4.34 -0.49
CA VAL A 168 56.25 3.52 -1.04
C VAL A 168 54.82 3.92 -0.57
N SER A 169 53.93 4.57 -1.34
CA SER A 169 53.48 4.46 -2.77
C SER A 169 52.55 3.25 -3.03
N SER A 170 51.52 3.27 -3.90
CA SER A 170 51.13 4.14 -5.03
C SER A 170 49.62 4.50 -4.99
N SER A 171 49.10 5.64 -5.49
CA SER A 171 48.99 6.09 -6.91
C SER A 171 48.18 5.12 -7.78
N VAL A 172 47.28 5.55 -8.67
CA VAL A 172 47.46 6.56 -9.76
C VAL A 172 46.29 7.55 -9.89
N SER A 173 46.60 8.76 -10.36
CA SER A 173 45.67 9.82 -10.80
C SER A 173 45.90 10.16 -12.28
N VAL A 174 45.01 10.95 -12.95
CA VAL A 174 45.39 12.06 -13.89
C VAL A 174 44.18 12.68 -14.63
N ILE A 175 43.94 13.98 -14.35
CA ILE A 175 43.60 15.10 -15.25
C ILE A 175 42.53 14.93 -16.36
N LYS A 176 41.45 15.73 -16.26
CA LYS A 176 41.14 16.76 -17.29
C LYS A 176 40.28 17.93 -16.80
N LYS A 177 40.90 19.12 -16.83
CA LYS A 177 40.33 20.49 -16.86
C LYS A 177 38.90 20.71 -16.36
N GLN A 178 38.81 21.24 -15.13
CA GLN A 178 37.82 22.27 -14.83
C GLN A 178 38.01 23.44 -15.82
N LYS A 179 36.95 23.90 -16.48
CA LYS A 179 37.00 25.00 -17.45
C LYS A 179 35.96 26.07 -17.06
N ASN A 180 36.33 26.98 -16.17
CA ASN A 180 35.57 28.22 -16.01
C ASN A 180 35.56 28.95 -17.35
N CYS A 181 34.36 29.25 -17.86
CA CYS A 181 34.17 30.08 -19.03
C CYS A 181 33.10 31.12 -18.69
N THR A 182 33.50 32.19 -18.01
CA THR A 182 32.72 33.42 -17.96
C THR A 182 32.85 34.13 -19.31
N THR A 183 32.17 33.59 -20.33
CA THR A 183 31.97 34.29 -21.61
C THR A 183 30.92 35.39 -21.42
N SER A 184 31.38 36.52 -20.89
CA SER A 184 30.70 37.80 -21.05
C SER A 184 30.66 38.14 -22.56
N GLY A 185 29.65 37.61 -23.28
CA GLY A 185 29.53 37.79 -24.73
C GLY A 185 28.68 36.75 -25.48
N ASP A 186 28.22 35.66 -24.85
CA ASP A 186 27.31 34.72 -25.52
C ASP A 186 25.92 35.35 -25.70
N THR A 187 25.46 35.51 -26.95
CA THR A 187 24.17 36.15 -27.25
C THR A 187 22.99 35.21 -26.93
N PRO A 188 21.77 35.73 -26.67
CA PRO A 188 20.60 34.91 -26.39
C PRO A 188 20.33 33.80 -27.43
N SER A 189 20.53 34.04 -28.73
CA SER A 189 20.42 32.99 -29.76
C SER A 189 21.50 31.90 -29.59
N ALA A 190 22.74 32.25 -29.23
CA ALA A 190 23.79 31.26 -28.96
C ALA A 190 23.48 30.38 -27.73
N ILE A 191 22.97 30.99 -26.65
CA ILE A 191 22.56 30.27 -25.44
C ILE A 191 21.37 29.35 -25.74
N LEU A 192 20.36 29.82 -26.49
CA LEU A 192 19.24 28.98 -26.91
C LEU A 192 19.70 27.82 -27.79
N ARG A 193 20.60 28.08 -28.76
CA ARG A 193 21.14 27.08 -29.67
C ARG A 193 21.94 25.99 -28.94
N MET A 194 22.67 26.34 -27.88
CA MET A 194 23.42 25.38 -27.07
C MET A 194 22.50 24.43 -26.29
N ASN A 195 21.26 24.82 -26.01
CA ASN A 195 20.25 24.02 -25.32
C ASN A 195 19.14 23.48 -26.26
N TYR A 196 19.31 23.64 -27.59
CA TYR A 196 18.23 23.39 -28.56
C TYR A 196 17.77 21.92 -28.57
N ALA A 197 18.69 20.97 -28.60
CA ALA A 197 18.35 19.54 -28.69
C ALA A 197 17.63 19.04 -27.43
N THR A 198 18.14 19.40 -26.25
CA THR A 198 17.53 19.05 -24.95
C THR A 198 16.19 19.76 -24.73
N LEU A 199 16.01 20.97 -25.29
CA LEU A 199 14.69 21.61 -25.32
C LEU A 199 13.71 20.90 -26.26
N VAL A 200 14.09 20.51 -27.48
CA VAL A 200 13.19 19.77 -28.38
C VAL A 200 12.71 18.46 -27.76
N ASP A 201 13.63 17.74 -27.12
CA ASP A 201 13.35 16.50 -26.41
C ASP A 201 12.38 16.73 -25.23
N ALA A 202 12.74 17.60 -24.27
CA ALA A 202 11.89 17.89 -23.11
C ALA A 202 10.55 18.59 -23.45
N ILE A 203 10.47 19.30 -24.58
CA ILE A 203 9.23 19.88 -25.11
C ILE A 203 8.33 18.79 -25.70
N THR A 204 8.87 17.73 -26.31
CA THR A 204 8.07 16.66 -26.94
C THR A 204 7.02 16.11 -25.98
N ASN A 205 7.44 15.74 -24.77
CA ASN A 205 6.57 15.17 -23.73
C ASN A 205 5.54 16.18 -23.15
N ASN A 206 5.56 17.44 -23.58
CA ASN A 206 4.66 18.51 -23.13
C ASN A 206 4.13 19.39 -24.28
N LEU A 207 4.31 18.97 -25.54
CA LEU A 207 4.26 19.82 -26.73
C LEU A 207 3.04 20.75 -26.80
N TYR A 208 1.84 20.17 -26.63
CA TYR A 208 0.59 20.92 -26.74
C TYR A 208 0.41 21.96 -25.62
N ARG A 209 0.87 21.68 -24.39
CA ARG A 209 0.85 22.64 -23.28
C ARG A 209 1.86 23.76 -23.49
N VAL A 210 3.09 23.41 -23.84
CA VAL A 210 4.16 24.37 -24.18
C VAL A 210 3.69 25.30 -25.31
N THR A 211 3.17 24.75 -26.41
CA THR A 211 2.64 25.51 -27.56
C THR A 211 1.57 26.51 -27.13
N ASN A 212 0.56 26.05 -26.39
CA ASN A 212 -0.54 26.91 -25.95
C ASN A 212 -0.07 28.00 -24.96
N GLY A 213 0.86 27.68 -24.06
CA GLY A 213 1.44 28.65 -23.13
C GLY A 213 2.28 29.74 -23.82
N LEU A 214 3.09 29.36 -24.81
CA LEU A 214 3.88 30.29 -25.62
C LEU A 214 2.97 31.20 -26.45
N TYR A 215 1.90 30.66 -27.02
CA TYR A 215 0.91 31.43 -27.77
C TYR A 215 0.13 32.39 -26.87
N ALA A 216 -0.31 31.96 -25.68
CA ALA A 216 -0.99 32.81 -24.71
C ALA A 216 -0.14 34.00 -24.22
N LYS A 217 1.20 33.87 -24.30
CA LYS A 217 2.17 34.95 -24.05
C LYS A 217 2.58 35.74 -25.30
N GLY A 218 2.03 35.42 -26.47
CA GLY A 218 2.34 36.09 -27.74
C GLY A 218 3.75 35.81 -28.28
N LEU A 219 4.44 34.78 -27.78
CA LEU A 219 5.81 34.44 -28.17
C LEU A 219 5.87 33.71 -29.53
N ILE A 220 4.79 33.03 -29.92
CA ILE A 220 4.64 32.37 -31.23
C ILE A 220 3.35 32.84 -31.92
N PRO A 221 3.27 32.88 -33.26
CA PRO A 221 2.05 33.22 -33.98
C PRO A 221 1.06 32.04 -34.03
N MET A 222 -0.23 32.34 -34.22
CA MET A 222 -1.31 31.35 -34.31
C MET A 222 -1.11 30.34 -35.46
N GLU A 223 -0.39 30.72 -36.52
CA GLU A 223 -0.05 29.85 -37.63
C GLU A 223 0.87 28.68 -37.20
N THR A 224 1.80 28.93 -36.26
CA THR A 224 2.62 27.87 -35.63
C THR A 224 1.76 26.94 -34.79
N VAL A 225 0.80 27.47 -34.02
CA VAL A 225 -0.15 26.68 -33.21
C VAL A 225 -0.99 25.77 -34.10
N ASN A 226 -1.59 26.34 -35.16
CA ASN A 226 -2.40 25.60 -36.13
C ASN A 226 -1.59 24.51 -36.82
N HIS A 227 -0.33 24.76 -37.23
CA HIS A 227 0.53 23.73 -37.80
C HIS A 227 0.80 22.60 -36.78
N ILE A 228 1.06 22.91 -35.51
CA ILE A 228 1.32 21.89 -34.48
C ILE A 228 0.06 21.05 -34.19
N GLN A 229 -1.12 21.67 -34.23
CA GLN A 229 -2.41 21.01 -34.00
C GLN A 229 -2.92 20.20 -35.19
N THR A 230 -2.50 20.50 -36.43
CA THR A 230 -3.05 19.87 -37.65
C THR A 230 -2.08 19.01 -38.45
N ALA A 231 -0.76 19.07 -38.18
CA ALA A 231 0.21 18.30 -38.95
C ALA A 231 0.30 16.83 -38.50
N ALA A 232 0.09 15.92 -39.46
CA ALA A 232 0.35 14.49 -39.33
C ALA A 232 1.86 14.19 -39.36
N SER A 233 2.55 14.47 -38.25
CA SER A 233 3.95 14.13 -38.00
C SER A 233 4.16 13.87 -36.50
N SER A 234 5.18 13.11 -36.12
CA SER A 234 5.49 12.82 -34.71
C SER A 234 5.78 14.08 -33.89
N ASP A 235 5.59 13.98 -32.58
CA ASP A 235 5.67 15.13 -31.67
C ASP A 235 7.10 15.64 -31.48
N VAL A 236 8.12 14.80 -31.71
CA VAL A 236 9.53 15.22 -31.85
C VAL A 236 9.69 16.18 -33.04
N VAL A 237 9.10 15.86 -34.20
CA VAL A 237 9.18 16.70 -35.41
C VAL A 237 8.37 17.99 -35.23
N LYS A 238 7.21 17.94 -34.57
CA LYS A 238 6.44 19.15 -34.19
C LYS A 238 7.21 20.02 -33.20
N SER A 239 7.88 19.44 -32.21
CA SER A 239 8.71 20.14 -31.21
C SER A 239 9.94 20.80 -31.85
N GLY A 240 10.59 20.11 -32.78
CA GLY A 240 11.66 20.66 -33.62
C GLY A 240 11.21 21.88 -34.44
N LYS A 241 10.00 21.83 -35.03
CA LYS A 241 9.37 22.97 -35.71
C LYS A 241 8.99 24.11 -34.77
N LEU A 242 8.47 23.81 -33.58
CA LEU A 242 8.16 24.82 -32.55
C LEU A 242 9.44 25.54 -32.09
N MET A 243 10.50 24.79 -31.82
CA MET A 243 11.80 25.33 -31.41
C MET A 243 12.46 26.16 -32.52
N SER A 244 12.27 25.76 -33.79
CA SER A 244 12.70 26.57 -34.95
C SER A 244 11.93 27.90 -35.03
N ALA A 245 10.61 27.87 -34.82
CA ALA A 245 9.78 29.08 -34.81
C ALA A 245 10.17 30.02 -33.66
N LEU A 246 10.38 29.49 -32.46
CA LEU A 246 10.88 30.24 -31.30
C LEU A 246 12.25 30.88 -31.55
N GLN A 247 13.19 30.14 -32.16
CA GLN A 247 14.49 30.71 -32.51
C GLN A 247 14.36 31.83 -33.56
N GLN A 248 13.51 31.65 -34.58
CA GLN A 248 13.28 32.69 -35.59
C GLN A 248 12.62 33.95 -34.99
N GLN A 249 11.66 33.78 -34.06
CA GLN A 249 11.05 34.89 -33.33
C GLN A 249 12.08 35.60 -32.43
N LEU A 250 12.89 34.85 -31.68
CA LEU A 250 14.01 35.39 -30.88
C LEU A 250 14.98 36.23 -31.71
N GLU A 251 15.39 35.72 -32.87
CA GLU A 251 16.33 36.39 -33.78
C GLU A 251 15.71 37.61 -34.49
N SER A 252 14.38 37.69 -34.57
CA SER A 252 13.64 38.87 -35.04
C SER A 252 13.30 39.89 -33.94
N SER A 253 13.51 39.54 -32.65
CA SER A 253 13.09 40.35 -31.51
C SER A 253 13.94 41.62 -31.35
N GLN A 254 13.29 42.75 -31.07
CA GLN A 254 13.98 44.00 -30.71
C GLN A 254 14.66 43.92 -29.33
N ASN A 255 14.28 42.96 -28.49
CA ASN A 255 14.96 42.69 -27.22
C ASN A 255 15.09 41.16 -26.99
N PRO A 256 16.11 40.51 -27.56
CA PRO A 256 16.26 39.06 -27.51
C PRO A 256 16.41 38.49 -26.10
N GLU A 257 17.08 39.21 -25.19
CA GLU A 257 17.30 38.76 -23.81
C GLU A 257 15.97 38.68 -23.04
N GLN A 258 15.11 39.69 -23.19
CA GLN A 258 13.78 39.70 -22.58
C GLN A 258 12.84 38.66 -23.20
N TYR A 259 12.91 38.44 -24.53
CA TYR A 259 12.14 37.40 -25.20
C TYR A 259 12.54 36.00 -24.70
N LEU A 260 13.84 35.70 -24.63
CA LEU A 260 14.33 34.41 -24.14
C LEU A 260 14.01 34.21 -22.65
N THR A 261 14.08 35.27 -21.84
CA THR A 261 13.70 35.25 -20.43
C THR A 261 12.22 34.91 -20.25
N GLU A 262 11.32 35.51 -21.03
CA GLU A 262 9.88 35.23 -20.94
C GLU A 262 9.53 33.84 -21.50
N MET A 263 10.23 33.37 -22.54
CA MET A 263 10.15 31.99 -23.01
C MET A 263 10.55 30.99 -21.89
N CYS A 264 11.64 31.25 -21.18
CA CYS A 264 12.08 30.40 -20.07
C CYS A 264 11.06 30.40 -18.92
N ARG A 265 10.43 31.55 -18.60
CA ARG A 265 9.32 31.59 -17.63
C ARG A 265 8.12 30.75 -18.07
N VAL A 266 7.77 30.75 -19.35
CA VAL A 266 6.71 29.87 -19.88
C VAL A 266 7.06 28.39 -19.68
N LEU A 267 8.31 28.00 -19.93
CA LEU A 267 8.76 26.61 -19.75
C LEU A 267 8.76 26.16 -18.28
N ILE A 268 9.26 27.00 -17.37
CA ILE A 268 9.21 26.76 -15.90
C ILE A 268 7.76 26.56 -15.44
N ASN A 269 6.83 27.37 -15.95
CA ASN A 269 5.42 27.32 -15.56
C ASN A 269 4.66 26.09 -16.12
N GLN A 270 5.30 25.17 -16.86
CA GLN A 270 4.65 23.93 -17.32
C GLN A 270 4.61 22.82 -16.24
N GLN A 271 5.22 23.03 -15.08
CA GLN A 271 5.31 22.04 -13.98
C GLN A 271 6.04 20.73 -14.37
N HIS A 272 6.89 20.76 -15.40
CA HIS A 272 7.69 19.61 -15.84
C HIS A 272 9.16 19.78 -15.44
N HIS A 273 9.67 18.90 -14.56
CA HIS A 273 10.98 19.07 -13.91
C HIS A 273 12.12 19.37 -14.91
N THR A 274 12.28 18.54 -15.95
CA THR A 274 13.37 18.71 -16.93
C THR A 274 13.29 20.03 -17.71
N LEU A 275 12.08 20.53 -17.98
CA LEU A 275 11.90 21.84 -18.63
C LEU A 275 12.23 22.98 -17.66
N THR A 276 11.86 22.84 -16.39
CA THR A 276 12.22 23.79 -15.33
C THR A 276 13.73 23.85 -15.12
N ASP A 277 14.42 22.71 -15.08
CA ASP A 277 15.87 22.63 -14.89
C ASP A 277 16.63 23.25 -16.07
N ILE A 278 16.26 22.91 -17.32
CA ILE A 278 16.87 23.48 -18.53
C ILE A 278 16.61 25.00 -18.60
N ALA A 279 15.38 25.45 -18.37
CA ALA A 279 15.05 26.87 -18.40
C ALA A 279 15.72 27.67 -17.27
N THR A 280 15.88 27.09 -16.08
CA THR A 280 16.62 27.71 -14.97
C THR A 280 18.12 27.79 -15.27
N SER A 281 18.69 26.77 -15.90
CA SER A 281 20.06 26.78 -16.42
C SER A 281 20.28 27.89 -17.47
N ILE A 282 19.32 28.09 -18.39
CA ILE A 282 19.36 29.16 -19.39
C ILE A 282 19.27 30.55 -18.72
N LEU A 283 18.36 30.75 -17.76
CA LEU A 283 18.27 32.01 -17.00
C LEU A 283 19.57 32.34 -16.25
N HIS A 284 20.18 31.33 -15.61
CA HIS A 284 21.47 31.49 -14.94
C HIS A 284 22.61 31.79 -15.93
N GLN A 285 22.59 31.22 -17.15
CA GLN A 285 23.55 31.55 -18.22
C GLN A 285 23.38 32.98 -18.76
N LEU A 286 22.15 33.52 -18.74
CA LEU A 286 21.85 34.92 -19.07
C LEU A 286 22.24 35.91 -17.96
N GLY A 287 22.65 35.44 -16.78
CA GLY A 287 22.89 36.31 -15.62
C GLY A 287 21.62 36.92 -15.00
N GLN A 288 20.45 36.48 -15.45
CA GLN A 288 19.15 36.84 -14.86
C GLN A 288 19.01 36.11 -13.52
N SER A 289 18.75 36.85 -12.44
CA SER A 289 18.40 36.24 -11.15
C SER A 289 17.14 35.39 -11.31
N ILE A 290 17.17 34.15 -10.78
CA ILE A 290 15.97 33.31 -10.67
C ILE A 290 14.88 34.15 -9.99
N PRO A 291 13.67 34.29 -10.56
CA PRO A 291 12.62 35.06 -9.91
C PRO A 291 12.25 34.40 -8.58
N ASP A 292 12.06 35.21 -7.52
CA ASP A 292 11.72 34.81 -6.15
C ASP A 292 10.31 34.19 -6.00
N ASN A 293 9.81 33.57 -7.07
CA ASN A 293 8.56 32.81 -7.15
C ASN A 293 8.79 31.38 -7.69
N VAL A 294 10.05 30.93 -7.85
CA VAL A 294 10.40 29.49 -7.83
C VAL A 294 10.53 29.04 -6.36
N THR A 295 9.54 29.41 -5.56
CA THR A 295 9.45 29.01 -4.17
C THR A 295 9.06 27.54 -4.14
N SER A 296 9.90 26.68 -3.56
CA SER A 296 9.53 25.30 -3.29
C SER A 296 8.53 25.24 -2.13
N ILE A 297 7.26 25.58 -2.39
CA ILE A 297 6.17 25.56 -1.40
C ILE A 297 5.70 24.11 -1.18
N SER A 298 6.60 23.30 -0.60
CA SER A 298 6.29 21.97 -0.06
C SER A 298 5.81 22.02 1.40
N SER A 299 5.73 23.23 1.98
CA SER A 299 5.36 23.49 3.37
C SER A 299 4.13 24.40 3.51
N ILE A 300 3.36 24.13 4.56
CA ILE A 300 2.34 25.02 5.12
C ILE A 300 3.05 26.30 5.62
N PRO A 301 2.44 27.51 5.53
CA PRO A 301 3.08 28.75 6.00
C PRO A 301 3.55 28.63 7.45
N ASP A 302 4.77 29.09 7.74
CA ASP A 302 5.46 28.83 9.01
C ASP A 302 4.68 29.31 10.25
N ASP A 303 3.88 30.37 10.13
CA ASP A 303 3.00 30.85 11.21
C ASP A 303 1.84 29.87 11.49
N ILE A 304 1.28 29.26 10.45
CA ILE A 304 0.16 28.30 10.54
C ILE A 304 0.68 26.94 10.99
N GLN A 305 1.81 26.49 10.42
CA GLN A 305 2.50 25.28 10.85
C GLN A 305 2.97 25.43 12.31
N GLY A 306 3.58 26.56 12.65
CA GLY A 306 4.00 26.91 14.00
C GLY A 306 2.83 27.02 14.98
N TYR A 307 1.67 27.57 14.59
CA TYR A 307 0.48 27.58 15.44
C TYR A 307 -0.09 26.16 15.63
N ALA A 308 -0.20 25.38 14.55
CA ALA A 308 -0.67 24.00 14.59
C ALA A 308 0.23 23.13 15.49
N ASP A 309 1.55 23.29 15.39
CA ASP A 309 2.51 22.58 16.24
C ASP A 309 2.57 23.11 17.67
N ASN A 310 2.38 24.42 17.90
CA ASN A 310 2.22 24.95 19.26
C ASN A 310 0.96 24.38 19.95
N MET A 311 -0.16 24.27 19.24
CA MET A 311 -1.38 23.64 19.76
C MET A 311 -1.20 22.13 19.96
N ARG A 312 -0.55 21.44 19.01
CA ARG A 312 -0.16 20.02 19.10
C ARG A 312 0.70 19.77 20.35
N GLN A 313 1.71 20.60 20.59
CA GLN A 313 2.56 20.55 21.79
C GLN A 313 1.80 20.90 23.06
N HIS A 314 0.87 21.85 23.04
CA HIS A 314 0.02 22.15 24.21
C HIS A 314 -0.82 20.94 24.62
N TYR A 315 -1.55 20.32 23.69
CA TYR A 315 -2.32 19.11 23.98
C TYR A 315 -1.44 17.94 24.46
N LYS A 316 -0.21 17.83 23.96
CA LYS A 316 0.78 16.83 24.38
C LYS A 316 1.31 17.03 25.81
N HIS A 317 1.06 18.17 26.46
CA HIS A 317 1.52 18.45 27.82
C HIS A 317 0.39 18.75 28.82
N GLN A 318 -0.88 18.72 28.40
CA GLN A 318 -2.01 18.88 29.31
C GLN A 318 -2.30 17.57 30.09
N PRO A 319 -2.45 17.62 31.42
CA PRO A 319 -2.87 16.46 32.20
C PRO A 319 -4.36 16.16 31.94
N ILE A 320 -4.67 14.97 31.43
CA ILE A 320 -6.05 14.49 31.21
C ILE A 320 -6.60 13.99 32.55
N VAL A 321 -7.10 14.91 33.39
CA VAL A 321 -7.61 14.60 34.73
C VAL A 321 -9.03 14.02 34.65
N ALA A 322 -9.24 12.85 35.25
CA ALA A 322 -10.52 12.13 35.21
C ALA A 322 -11.71 12.84 35.89
N THR A 323 -11.49 13.98 36.58
CA THR A 323 -12.54 14.82 37.16
C THR A 323 -12.88 16.05 36.31
N ASP A 324 -11.93 16.55 35.53
CA ASP A 324 -11.98 17.86 34.89
C ASP A 324 -11.36 17.80 33.49
N TRP A 325 -12.25 17.85 32.49
CA TRP A 325 -11.91 17.88 31.06
C TRP A 325 -11.27 19.23 30.69
N PRO A 326 -10.38 19.29 29.68
CA PRO A 326 -9.08 19.94 29.73
C PRO A 326 -9.10 21.42 30.13
N PRO A 327 -8.08 21.88 30.88
CA PRO A 327 -7.97 23.27 31.31
C PRO A 327 -7.82 24.23 30.12
N ARG A 328 -8.29 25.48 30.31
CA ARG A 328 -8.25 26.57 29.31
C ARG A 328 -6.84 26.76 28.74
N ILE A 329 -6.76 27.04 27.43
CA ILE A 329 -5.52 27.48 26.78
C ILE A 329 -5.60 29.01 26.66
N GLY A 330 -4.87 29.71 27.54
CA GLY A 330 -4.96 31.17 27.65
C GLY A 330 -6.28 31.64 28.29
N LYS A 331 -6.63 32.90 28.05
CA LYS A 331 -7.80 33.54 28.68
C LYS A 331 -9.12 33.16 27.98
N ASP A 332 -9.09 32.99 26.66
CA ASP A 332 -10.27 33.09 25.79
C ASP A 332 -10.61 31.81 24.98
N PHE A 333 -9.84 30.72 25.10
CA PHE A 333 -10.03 29.53 24.26
C PHE A 333 -10.09 28.18 25.00
N PHE A 334 -11.10 27.39 24.63
CA PHE A 334 -11.06 25.93 24.65
C PHE A 334 -10.81 25.49 23.20
N GLY A 335 -9.63 24.94 22.86
CA GLY A 335 -9.29 24.63 21.46
C GLY A 335 -10.18 23.51 20.86
N ARG A 336 -10.36 23.44 19.53
CA ARG A 336 -9.37 23.71 18.47
C ARG A 336 -9.77 24.81 17.47
N LEU A 337 -8.81 25.17 16.61
CA LEU A 337 -8.93 26.18 15.55
C LEU A 337 -9.97 25.82 14.48
N ALA A 338 -10.63 26.85 13.95
CA ALA A 338 -11.32 26.85 12.66
C ALA A 338 -11.02 28.15 11.89
N LEU A 339 -11.25 28.16 10.58
CA LEU A 339 -10.95 29.30 9.70
C LEU A 339 -12.18 30.17 9.42
N VAL A 340 -12.00 31.49 9.61
CA VAL A 340 -13.05 32.51 9.51
C VAL A 340 -13.35 32.86 8.05
N GLU A 341 -14.62 33.18 7.76
CA GLU A 341 -15.09 33.65 6.47
C GLU A 341 -15.23 35.18 6.46
N LYS A 342 -14.87 35.86 5.38
CA LYS A 342 -14.76 37.32 5.32
C LYS A 342 -16.10 37.95 4.89
N GLN A 343 -16.62 38.90 5.68
CA GLN A 343 -17.78 39.73 5.31
C GLN A 343 -17.50 40.64 4.11
N ASP A 344 -18.56 40.98 3.37
CA ASP A 344 -18.52 41.88 2.21
C ASP A 344 -18.21 43.33 2.57
N SER A 345 -17.31 43.95 1.79
CA SER A 345 -17.27 45.41 1.63
C SER A 345 -16.75 45.76 0.24
N SER A 346 -17.56 46.46 -0.56
CA SER A 346 -17.30 46.69 -1.97
C SER A 346 -16.36 47.87 -2.27
N THR A 347 -15.08 47.59 -2.51
CA THR A 347 -14.20 48.45 -3.35
C THR A 347 -13.01 47.65 -3.89
N GLN A 348 -12.52 48.00 -5.08
CA GLN A 348 -11.48 47.24 -5.78
C GLN A 348 -10.07 47.53 -5.25
N ALA A 349 -9.51 46.57 -4.50
CA ALA A 349 -8.08 46.32 -4.41
C ALA A 349 -7.85 44.83 -4.08
N GLU A 350 -6.67 44.35 -4.43
CA GLU A 350 -6.15 42.97 -4.31
C GLU A 350 -6.72 42.15 -3.13
N SER A 351 -7.30 40.97 -3.43
CA SER A 351 -7.67 39.98 -2.41
C SER A 351 -7.15 38.59 -2.78
N ALA A 352 -6.52 37.92 -1.82
CA ALA A 352 -5.84 36.63 -2.01
C ALA A 352 -6.78 35.48 -2.47
N TRP A 353 -8.10 35.67 -2.39
CA TRP A 353 -9.08 34.67 -2.77
C TRP A 353 -9.07 34.33 -4.28
N HIS A 354 -8.71 35.29 -5.15
CA HIS A 354 -8.62 35.02 -6.59
C HIS A 354 -7.36 34.24 -7.02
N LEU A 355 -6.34 34.13 -6.14
CA LEU A 355 -5.16 33.30 -6.36
C LEU A 355 -5.38 31.83 -5.95
N LEU A 356 -6.33 31.56 -5.05
CA LEU A 356 -6.49 30.26 -4.39
C LEU A 356 -7.27 29.20 -5.19
N ARG A 357 -7.99 29.57 -6.26
CA ARG A 357 -8.93 28.65 -6.95
C ARG A 357 -8.34 27.88 -8.14
N GLY A 358 -7.07 28.09 -8.48
CA GLY A 358 -6.40 27.45 -9.64
C GLY A 358 -5.50 26.26 -9.30
N GLU A 359 -5.07 26.13 -8.04
CA GLU A 359 -3.99 25.22 -7.60
C GLU A 359 -4.51 24.22 -6.55
N VAL A 360 -5.62 23.52 -6.85
CA VAL A 360 -6.19 22.44 -6.00
C VAL A 360 -6.16 21.08 -6.69
N ASP A 361 -6.25 21.03 -8.03
CA ASP A 361 -6.48 19.78 -8.79
C ASP A 361 -5.22 18.90 -9.02
N LYS A 362 -4.10 19.18 -8.35
CA LYS A 362 -2.86 18.38 -8.48
C LYS A 362 -2.06 18.26 -7.19
N THR A 363 -2.29 17.20 -6.42
CA THR A 363 -1.23 16.69 -5.53
C THR A 363 -1.36 15.19 -5.28
N VAL A 364 -0.30 14.45 -5.64
CA VAL A 364 0.09 13.10 -5.17
C VAL A 364 -1.00 12.00 -5.19
N LYS A 365 -0.81 11.05 -6.12
CA LYS A 365 -1.30 9.67 -5.96
C LYS A 365 -0.84 9.12 -4.60
N LEU A 366 -1.77 8.79 -3.70
CA LEU A 366 -1.48 7.84 -2.63
C LEU A 366 -1.17 6.49 -3.27
N THR A 367 0.10 6.10 -3.31
CA THR A 367 0.48 4.72 -3.65
C THR A 367 -0.14 3.78 -2.61
N GLY A 368 -0.91 2.80 -3.09
CA GLY A 368 -1.88 2.09 -2.25
C GLY A 368 -1.24 1.18 -1.21
N LYS A 369 -0.99 1.68 0.01
CA LYS A 369 -0.65 0.87 1.19
C LYS A 369 -0.93 1.54 2.55
N GLN A 370 -2.13 2.11 2.71
CA GLN A 370 -2.82 2.28 4.01
C GLN A 370 -4.29 2.70 3.79
N ARG A 371 -5.23 1.76 3.99
CA ARG A 371 -6.69 1.98 3.85
C ARG A 371 -7.36 1.89 5.24
N ASP A 372 -6.76 2.55 6.22
CA ASP A 372 -7.00 2.37 7.66
C ASP A 372 -7.49 3.64 8.39
N ASN A 373 -8.41 4.38 7.78
CA ASN A 373 -9.13 5.47 8.45
C ASN A 373 -10.63 5.40 8.09
N TYR A 374 -11.50 5.51 9.10
CA TYR A 374 -12.96 5.58 8.93
C TYR A 374 -13.42 6.97 8.43
N ALA A 375 -12.84 7.44 7.32
CA ALA A 375 -13.48 8.47 6.50
C ALA A 375 -14.59 7.78 5.69
N SER A 376 -15.85 8.19 5.88
CA SER A 376 -16.96 7.65 5.10
C SER A 376 -16.82 7.98 3.62
N SER A 377 -17.52 7.22 2.76
CA SER A 377 -17.68 7.53 1.33
C SER A 377 -18.14 8.98 1.12
N SER A 378 -19.07 9.46 1.95
CA SER A 378 -19.56 10.83 1.99
C SER A 378 -18.45 11.86 2.22
N LEU A 379 -17.43 11.53 3.03
CA LEU A 379 -16.29 12.42 3.27
C LEU A 379 -15.41 12.56 2.02
N LEU A 380 -15.22 11.46 1.26
CA LEU A 380 -14.52 11.48 -0.02
C LEU A 380 -15.32 12.23 -1.10
N GLU A 381 -16.62 11.99 -1.19
CA GLU A 381 -17.53 12.66 -2.12
C GLU A 381 -17.61 14.18 -1.85
N ILE A 382 -17.62 14.58 -0.58
CA ILE A 382 -17.52 15.98 -0.15
C ILE A 382 -16.13 16.56 -0.50
N ILE A 383 -15.03 15.82 -0.29
CA ILE A 383 -13.68 16.26 -0.68
C ILE A 383 -13.59 16.49 -2.20
N SER A 384 -14.12 15.60 -3.03
CA SER A 384 -14.16 15.80 -4.50
C SER A 384 -15.01 16.99 -4.96
N ASN A 385 -15.88 17.53 -4.10
CA ASN A 385 -16.69 18.71 -4.36
C ASN A 385 -16.17 19.98 -3.63
N LEU A 386 -15.08 19.90 -2.86
CA LEU A 386 -14.52 21.01 -2.07
C LEU A 386 -13.24 21.58 -2.69
N SER A 387 -13.37 22.75 -3.32
CA SER A 387 -12.25 23.63 -3.71
C SER A 387 -11.60 24.32 -2.49
N ARG A 388 -11.25 23.57 -1.44
CA ARG A 388 -10.72 24.07 -0.16
C ARG A 388 -9.70 23.08 0.45
N HIS A 389 -8.52 23.59 0.82
CA HIS A 389 -7.52 22.83 1.57
C HIS A 389 -8.03 22.51 2.99
N VAL A 390 -8.15 21.23 3.34
CA VAL A 390 -8.60 20.76 4.67
C VAL A 390 -7.41 20.22 5.46
N GLN A 391 -6.82 21.03 6.34
CA GLN A 391 -5.82 20.55 7.29
C GLN A 391 -6.52 19.89 8.49
N VAL A 392 -6.54 18.56 8.51
CA VAL A 392 -7.13 17.81 9.64
C VAL A 392 -6.20 17.91 10.85
N ILE A 393 -6.70 18.43 11.98
CA ILE A 393 -5.97 18.52 13.25
C ILE A 393 -6.36 17.31 14.11
N GLY A 394 -5.37 16.52 14.56
CA GLY A 394 -5.57 15.31 15.35
C GLY A 394 -4.28 14.57 15.67
N PHE A 395 -4.40 13.54 16.51
CA PHE A 395 -3.27 12.77 16.99
C PHE A 395 -2.89 11.65 16.00
N SER A 396 -1.66 11.64 15.53
CA SER A 396 -1.06 10.47 14.87
C SER A 396 -0.98 9.27 15.83
N LYS A 397 -0.78 8.06 15.30
CA LYS A 397 -0.62 6.82 16.11
C LYS A 397 0.49 6.93 17.16
N GLN A 398 1.54 7.72 16.90
CA GLN A 398 2.62 8.02 17.86
C GLN A 398 2.17 8.99 18.96
N GLU A 399 1.38 10.01 18.64
CA GLU A 399 0.85 10.97 19.60
C GLU A 399 -0.24 10.36 20.48
N ILE A 400 -1.13 9.53 19.93
CA ILE A 400 -2.09 8.71 20.70
C ILE A 400 -1.33 7.90 21.77
N SER A 401 -0.27 7.20 21.36
CA SER A 401 0.59 6.44 22.28
C SER A 401 1.26 7.33 23.34
N THR A 402 1.74 8.51 22.96
CA THR A 402 2.39 9.46 23.87
C THR A 402 1.40 9.97 24.93
N VAL A 403 0.20 10.39 24.51
CA VAL A 403 -0.88 10.87 25.38
C VAL A 403 -1.35 9.78 26.35
N ILE A 404 -1.46 8.53 25.89
CA ILE A 404 -1.76 7.37 26.75
C ILE A 404 -0.69 7.21 27.85
N ILE A 405 0.59 7.21 27.48
CA ILE A 405 1.70 7.08 28.43
C ILE A 405 1.68 8.22 29.45
N GLN A 406 1.56 9.47 29.01
CA GLN A 406 1.57 10.66 29.89
C GLN A 406 0.34 10.75 30.80
N THR A 407 -0.80 10.19 30.39
CA THR A 407 -2.04 10.18 31.20
C THR A 407 -2.02 9.10 32.27
N LEU A 408 -1.43 7.93 31.96
CA LEU A 408 -1.43 6.78 32.85
C LEU A 408 -0.18 6.72 33.74
N GLN A 409 1.02 6.92 33.19
CA GLN A 409 2.27 6.92 33.94
C GLN A 409 2.57 8.31 34.52
N LYS A 410 2.39 8.44 35.83
CA LYS A 410 2.54 9.70 36.60
C LYS A 410 3.99 10.06 36.91
N ASP A 411 4.91 9.09 36.90
CA ASP A 411 6.34 9.39 36.97
C ASP A 411 6.82 9.88 35.59
N THR A 412 7.21 11.15 35.52
CA THR A 412 7.59 11.80 34.26
C THR A 412 8.88 11.24 33.65
N LYS A 413 9.75 10.59 34.43
CA LYS A 413 10.95 9.93 33.90
C LYS A 413 10.59 8.58 33.29
N LEU A 414 9.78 7.77 33.98
CA LEU A 414 9.30 6.49 33.44
C LEU A 414 8.41 6.71 32.21
N ALA A 415 7.58 7.76 32.21
CA ALA A 415 6.79 8.16 31.05
C ALA A 415 7.67 8.52 29.84
N GLN A 416 8.73 9.32 30.04
CA GLN A 416 9.67 9.66 28.97
C GLN A 416 10.44 8.43 28.46
N GLU A 417 10.92 7.58 29.37
CA GLU A 417 11.59 6.32 29.03
C GLU A 417 10.69 5.39 28.19
N LEU A 418 9.40 5.32 28.50
CA LEU A 418 8.40 4.58 27.71
C LEU A 418 8.15 5.21 26.34
N ILE A 419 8.05 6.54 26.25
CA ILE A 419 7.87 7.27 24.98
C ILE A 419 9.04 7.01 24.04
N ASP A 420 10.27 7.10 24.56
CA ASP A 420 11.48 6.85 23.76
C ASP A 420 11.61 5.36 23.40
N ASN A 421 11.24 4.43 24.30
CA ASN A 421 11.20 3.00 24.00
C ASN A 421 10.13 2.58 22.99
N ASN A 422 9.08 3.37 22.78
CA ASN A 422 7.99 3.06 21.83
C ASN A 422 8.31 3.51 20.39
N LYS A 423 9.27 4.42 20.21
CA LYS A 423 9.71 4.87 18.89
C LYS A 423 10.21 3.66 18.07
N HIS A 424 9.64 3.49 16.88
CA HIS A 424 9.99 2.46 15.89
C HIS A 424 9.71 0.98 16.29
N LYS A 425 8.88 0.68 17.31
CA LYS A 425 8.55 -0.72 17.68
C LYS A 425 7.15 -1.17 17.24
N SER A 426 7.10 -2.26 16.47
CA SER A 426 5.87 -2.94 16.03
C SER A 426 5.08 -3.49 17.22
N HIS A 427 5.72 -4.28 18.09
CA HIS A 427 5.19 -4.70 19.39
C HIS A 427 5.81 -3.87 20.51
N PHE A 428 5.00 -3.24 21.37
CA PHE A 428 5.51 -2.44 22.49
C PHE A 428 5.58 -3.31 23.76
N THR A 429 6.71 -3.30 24.45
CA THR A 429 6.93 -4.06 25.70
C THR A 429 7.67 -3.18 26.71
N THR A 430 7.55 -3.52 28.00
CA THR A 430 8.35 -2.91 29.06
C THR A 430 8.85 -3.97 30.02
N THR A 431 10.08 -3.81 30.49
CA THR A 431 10.68 -4.59 31.59
C THR A 431 10.34 -3.97 32.96
N GLN A 432 9.67 -2.82 33.00
CA GLN A 432 9.33 -2.12 34.23
C GLN A 432 8.21 -2.83 35.01
N SER A 433 8.39 -2.97 36.32
CA SER A 433 7.40 -3.54 37.25
C SER A 433 6.30 -2.55 37.68
N SER A 434 6.26 -1.34 37.11
CA SER A 434 5.27 -0.32 37.46
C SER A 434 3.91 -0.64 36.83
N LYS A 435 2.87 -0.80 37.66
CA LYS A 435 1.51 -1.10 37.20
C LYS A 435 1.00 -0.05 36.20
N ASP A 436 1.30 1.22 36.44
CA ASP A 436 0.87 2.33 35.58
C ASP A 436 1.60 2.27 34.21
N SER A 437 2.88 1.86 34.17
CA SER A 437 3.61 1.57 32.91
C SER A 437 3.01 0.39 32.16
N GLN A 438 2.68 -0.70 32.87
CA GLN A 438 2.10 -1.91 32.28
C GLN A 438 0.71 -1.64 31.69
N LEU A 439 -0.13 -0.85 32.38
CA LEU A 439 -1.43 -0.41 31.86
C LEU A 439 -1.31 0.47 30.60
N ALA A 440 -0.33 1.36 30.55
CA ALA A 440 -0.07 2.19 29.36
C ALA A 440 0.39 1.36 28.15
N VAL A 441 1.36 0.46 28.36
CA VAL A 441 1.86 -0.46 27.33
C VAL A 441 0.73 -1.39 26.85
N LYS A 442 -0.08 -1.91 27.77
CA LYS A 442 -1.22 -2.77 27.45
C LYS A 442 -2.25 -2.00 26.62
N LEU A 443 -2.71 -0.82 27.04
CA LEU A 443 -3.69 -0.03 26.26
C LEU A 443 -3.20 0.29 24.84
N ILE A 444 -1.90 0.58 24.66
CA ILE A 444 -1.33 0.84 23.33
C ILE A 444 -1.39 -0.41 22.44
N ASN A 445 -1.10 -1.60 22.97
CA ASN A 445 -1.19 -2.84 22.21
C ASN A 445 -2.64 -3.28 21.99
N ASP A 446 -3.51 -3.16 23.02
CA ASP A 446 -4.95 -3.40 22.93
C ASP A 446 -5.55 -2.55 21.79
N LEU A 447 -5.15 -1.27 21.66
CA LEU A 447 -5.57 -0.37 20.58
C LEU A 447 -4.91 -0.64 19.23
N LYS A 448 -3.71 -1.26 19.15
CA LYS A 448 -3.16 -1.72 17.87
C LYS A 448 -4.04 -2.82 17.27
N VAL A 449 -4.55 -3.73 18.10
CA VAL A 449 -5.51 -4.76 17.68
C VAL A 449 -6.88 -4.13 17.40
N ARG A 450 -7.38 -3.27 18.30
CA ARG A 450 -8.64 -2.52 18.16
C ARG A 450 -8.47 -1.27 17.30
N ASN A 451 -8.17 -1.46 16.02
CA ASN A 451 -8.09 -0.35 15.04
C ASN A 451 -9.44 0.40 14.91
N ASP A 452 -10.56 -0.29 15.16
CA ASP A 452 -11.89 0.31 15.27
C ASP A 452 -12.03 1.32 16.43
N PHE A 453 -11.16 1.24 17.44
CA PHE A 453 -11.06 2.23 18.52
C PHE A 453 -9.90 3.23 18.27
N GLN A 454 -8.75 2.75 17.78
CA GLN A 454 -7.56 3.60 17.57
C GLN A 454 -7.77 4.68 16.50
N SER A 455 -8.43 4.34 15.39
CA SER A 455 -8.77 5.29 14.33
C SER A 455 -9.58 6.48 14.85
N LEU A 456 -10.52 6.24 15.77
CA LEU A 456 -11.31 7.28 16.43
C LEU A 456 -10.47 8.11 17.42
N CYS A 457 -9.45 7.53 18.05
CA CYS A 457 -8.55 8.21 18.99
C CYS A 457 -7.66 9.30 18.32
N TYR A 458 -7.70 9.42 16.99
CA TYR A 458 -7.20 10.61 16.29
C TYR A 458 -7.86 11.91 16.82
N VAL A 459 -9.13 11.83 17.22
CA VAL A 459 -9.86 12.90 17.90
C VAL A 459 -9.54 12.87 19.41
N PRO A 460 -8.99 13.94 20.03
CA PRO A 460 -8.63 13.95 21.45
C PRO A 460 -9.81 13.69 22.39
N LEU A 461 -11.03 14.05 21.97
CA LEU A 461 -12.28 13.74 22.66
C LEU A 461 -12.42 12.24 22.86
N VAL A 462 -12.45 11.48 21.77
CA VAL A 462 -12.59 10.01 21.83
C VAL A 462 -11.37 9.37 22.48
N CYS A 463 -10.15 9.85 22.21
CA CYS A 463 -8.93 9.36 22.86
C CYS A 463 -9.01 9.45 24.40
N SER A 464 -9.39 10.62 24.93
CA SER A 464 -9.54 10.82 26.37
C SER A 464 -10.67 9.98 26.96
N MET A 465 -11.78 9.80 26.24
CA MET A 465 -12.87 8.93 26.67
C MET A 465 -12.46 7.46 26.67
N VAL A 466 -11.70 6.98 25.68
CA VAL A 466 -11.17 5.61 25.63
C VAL A 466 -10.26 5.34 26.81
N ILE A 467 -9.33 6.26 27.14
CA ILE A 467 -8.49 6.16 28.34
C ILE A 467 -9.35 6.15 29.62
N LEU A 468 -10.36 7.04 29.71
CA LEU A 468 -11.25 7.14 30.88
C LEU A 468 -12.08 5.87 31.10
N VAL A 469 -12.62 5.28 30.03
CA VAL A 469 -13.37 4.02 30.09
C VAL A 469 -12.43 2.87 30.45
N TYR A 470 -11.26 2.76 29.82
CA TYR A 470 -10.25 1.75 30.16
C TYR A 470 -9.86 1.77 31.65
N CYS A 471 -9.71 2.97 32.22
CA CYS A 471 -9.43 3.15 33.65
C CYS A 471 -10.58 2.71 34.56
N LYS A 472 -11.84 2.89 34.13
CA LYS A 472 -13.04 2.50 34.88
C LYS A 472 -13.27 0.99 34.83
N GLU A 473 -13.11 0.39 33.65
CA GLU A 473 -13.24 -1.06 33.44
C GLU A 473 -11.97 -1.84 33.87
N GLY A 474 -11.26 -1.36 34.89
CA GLY A 474 -10.16 -2.07 35.55
C GLY A 474 -8.87 -2.23 34.75
N GLY A 475 -8.71 -1.55 33.62
CA GLY A 475 -7.61 -1.73 32.67
C GLY A 475 -7.95 -2.67 31.52
N HIS A 476 -9.20 -2.66 31.05
CA HIS A 476 -9.69 -3.43 29.90
C HIS A 476 -10.49 -2.52 28.96
N LEU A 477 -10.41 -2.76 27.65
CA LEU A 477 -11.31 -2.12 26.68
C LEU A 477 -12.67 -2.83 26.68
N PRO A 478 -13.79 -2.12 26.44
CA PRO A 478 -15.08 -2.74 26.13
C PRO A 478 -14.96 -3.74 24.98
N THR A 479 -15.75 -4.81 25.01
CA THR A 479 -15.74 -5.84 23.97
C THR A 479 -16.18 -5.24 22.63
N THR A 480 -17.30 -4.52 22.59
CA THR A 480 -17.86 -4.00 21.33
C THR A 480 -17.73 -2.47 21.24
N LEU A 481 -17.73 -1.93 20.03
CA LEU A 481 -17.76 -0.48 19.81
C LEU A 481 -19.05 0.12 20.36
N THR A 482 -20.15 -0.62 20.25
CA THR A 482 -21.44 -0.25 20.84
C THR A 482 -21.34 0.00 22.35
N GLN A 483 -20.68 -0.89 23.11
CA GLN A 483 -20.46 -0.71 24.55
C GLN A 483 -19.60 0.52 24.88
N LEU A 484 -18.58 0.81 24.07
CA LEU A 484 -17.77 2.03 24.21
C LEU A 484 -18.63 3.28 24.03
N TYR A 485 -19.51 3.30 23.02
CA TYR A 485 -20.37 4.45 22.73
C TYR A 485 -21.52 4.63 23.72
N GLU A 486 -22.14 3.55 24.21
CA GLU A 486 -23.09 3.62 25.32
C GLU A 486 -22.46 4.29 26.55
N ASN A 487 -21.24 3.87 26.92
CA ASN A 487 -20.50 4.44 28.03
C ASN A 487 -20.12 5.91 27.75
N PHE A 488 -19.62 6.23 26.55
CA PHE A 488 -19.30 7.59 26.09
C PHE A 488 -20.48 8.56 26.25
N ILE A 489 -21.63 8.24 25.63
CA ILE A 489 -22.83 9.11 25.67
C ILE A 489 -23.33 9.25 27.10
N LEU A 490 -23.31 8.18 27.88
CA LEU A 490 -23.69 8.21 29.29
C LEU A 490 -22.73 9.07 30.15
N GLN A 491 -21.42 9.07 29.90
CA GLN A 491 -20.50 10.00 30.58
C GLN A 491 -20.77 11.45 30.18
N THR A 492 -21.09 11.72 28.91
CA THR A 492 -21.42 13.07 28.42
C THR A 492 -22.70 13.60 29.07
N ILE A 493 -23.77 12.80 29.10
CA ILE A 493 -25.02 13.13 29.83
C ILE A 493 -24.72 13.33 31.32
N ARG A 494 -24.00 12.41 31.98
CA ARG A 494 -23.57 12.57 33.39
C ARG A 494 -22.79 13.87 33.63
N ARG A 495 -21.98 14.32 32.68
CA ARG A 495 -21.22 15.59 32.78
C ARG A 495 -22.11 16.81 32.61
N HIS A 496 -23.01 16.79 31.64
CA HIS A 496 -23.99 17.85 31.40
C HIS A 496 -24.91 18.00 32.63
N VAL A 497 -25.59 16.94 33.08
CA VAL A 497 -26.57 17.06 34.18
C VAL A 497 -25.97 17.42 35.55
N LYS A 498 -24.65 17.23 35.74
CA LYS A 498 -23.90 17.74 36.92
C LYS A 498 -23.99 19.28 37.04
N ARG A 499 -24.27 20.00 35.94
CA ARG A 499 -24.51 21.45 35.91
C ARG A 499 -25.92 21.85 36.37
N HIS A 500 -26.87 20.90 36.41
CA HIS A 500 -28.31 21.13 36.59
C HIS A 500 -28.87 20.35 37.81
N ASP A 501 -28.10 20.31 38.91
CA ASP A 501 -28.43 19.68 40.22
C ASP A 501 -28.83 18.19 40.25
N ILE A 502 -28.86 17.49 39.11
CA ILE A 502 -29.07 16.05 39.04
C ILE A 502 -27.77 15.33 39.44
N ASN A 503 -27.84 14.46 40.46
CA ASN A 503 -26.69 13.66 40.90
C ASN A 503 -26.24 12.67 39.79
N PRO A 504 -25.07 12.82 39.17
CA PRO A 504 -24.66 11.99 38.03
C PRO A 504 -24.36 10.53 38.41
N ARG A 505 -24.29 10.19 39.71
CA ARG A 505 -24.10 8.82 40.20
C ARG A 505 -25.36 7.97 40.19
N THR A 506 -26.55 8.54 39.99
CA THR A 506 -27.82 7.78 39.94
C THR A 506 -28.16 7.28 38.53
N LEU A 507 -27.61 7.89 37.48
CA LEU A 507 -27.78 7.42 36.10
C LEU A 507 -27.00 6.11 35.92
N GLY A 508 -27.71 4.99 35.70
CA GLY A 508 -27.12 3.65 35.57
C GLY A 508 -26.62 3.35 34.16
N SER A 509 -27.52 3.39 33.19
CA SER A 509 -27.33 3.13 31.76
C SER A 509 -28.22 4.06 30.91
N LEU A 510 -28.00 4.12 29.58
CA LEU A 510 -28.87 4.91 28.68
C LEU A 510 -30.32 4.42 28.70
N SER A 511 -30.54 3.10 28.74
CA SER A 511 -31.86 2.46 28.83
C SER A 511 -32.57 2.67 30.19
N SER A 512 -31.89 3.25 31.19
CA SER A 512 -32.43 3.49 32.54
C SER A 512 -32.40 4.97 32.94
N LEU A 513 -32.28 5.89 31.97
CA LEU A 513 -32.35 7.33 32.23
C LEU A 513 -33.74 7.74 32.78
N PRO A 514 -33.81 8.69 33.73
CA PRO A 514 -35.05 9.34 34.14
C PRO A 514 -35.82 9.91 32.95
N SER A 515 -37.15 9.95 33.03
CA SER A 515 -38.02 10.47 31.96
C SER A 515 -37.69 11.91 31.52
N GLN A 516 -37.16 12.72 32.44
CA GLN A 516 -36.64 14.06 32.21
C GLN A 516 -35.50 14.12 31.17
N LEU A 517 -34.69 13.05 31.05
CA LEU A 517 -33.56 12.94 30.14
C LEU A 517 -33.81 11.97 28.98
N ALA A 518 -34.61 10.92 29.22
CA ALA A 518 -34.92 9.91 28.22
C ALA A 518 -35.72 10.48 27.04
N LYS A 519 -36.68 11.39 27.29
CA LYS A 519 -37.42 12.05 26.21
C LYS A 519 -36.51 12.98 25.38
N PRO A 520 -35.71 13.89 25.97
CA PRO A 520 -34.72 14.65 25.21
C PRO A 520 -33.75 13.80 24.39
N LEU A 521 -33.25 12.69 24.94
CA LEU A 521 -32.39 11.77 24.19
C LEU A 521 -33.13 11.14 23.01
N GLN A 522 -34.39 10.73 23.16
CA GLN A 522 -35.21 10.19 22.07
C GLN A 522 -35.38 11.19 20.92
N GLU A 523 -35.68 12.47 21.22
CA GLU A 523 -35.83 13.53 20.20
C GLU A 523 -34.50 13.78 19.46
N MET A 524 -33.36 13.77 20.17
CA MET A 524 -32.02 13.86 19.59
C MET A 524 -31.68 12.66 18.68
N CYS A 525 -32.05 11.44 19.08
CA CYS A 525 -31.87 10.23 18.28
C CYS A 525 -32.70 10.28 16.97
N GLN A 526 -33.93 10.80 17.03
CA GLN A 526 -34.77 10.97 15.83
C GLN A 526 -34.13 11.95 14.84
N LEU A 527 -33.59 13.07 15.34
CA LEU A 527 -32.91 14.08 14.53
C LEU A 527 -31.62 13.51 13.91
N ALA A 528 -30.87 12.70 14.66
CA ALA A 528 -29.66 12.04 14.19
C ALA A 528 -29.95 11.07 13.03
N TYR A 529 -30.95 10.18 13.19
CA TYR A 529 -31.39 9.25 12.13
C TYR A 529 -31.90 10.00 10.90
N THR A 530 -32.75 11.00 11.09
CA THR A 530 -33.36 11.77 9.99
C THR A 530 -32.30 12.50 9.16
N ASN A 531 -31.26 13.05 9.78
CA ASN A 531 -30.15 13.67 9.06
C ASN A 531 -29.23 12.65 8.39
N LEU A 532 -28.94 11.51 9.04
CA LEU A 532 -28.10 10.45 8.44
C LEU A 532 -28.76 9.85 7.19
N ALA A 533 -30.07 9.57 7.24
CA ALA A 533 -30.86 9.08 6.10
C ALA A 533 -31.01 10.11 4.95
N ASN A 534 -30.62 11.37 5.16
CA ASN A 534 -30.56 12.42 4.14
C ASN A 534 -29.11 12.84 3.81
N THR A 535 -28.10 12.08 4.27
CA THR A 535 -26.66 12.35 4.11
C THR A 535 -26.24 13.75 4.60
N ARG A 536 -26.86 14.22 5.69
CA ARG A 536 -26.57 15.53 6.32
C ARG A 536 -25.82 15.37 7.64
N MET A 537 -24.83 16.25 7.85
CA MET A 537 -24.13 16.42 9.14
C MET A 537 -24.43 17.78 9.80
N ILE A 538 -25.00 18.72 9.03
CA ILE A 538 -25.28 20.10 9.44
C ILE A 538 -26.75 20.41 9.13
N PHE A 539 -27.44 21.03 10.08
CA PHE A 539 -28.86 21.39 10.02
C PHE A 539 -29.11 22.79 10.60
N SER A 540 -30.31 23.33 10.38
CA SER A 540 -30.67 24.74 10.65
C SER A 540 -31.43 24.93 11.98
N SER A 541 -31.44 26.18 12.47
CA SER A 541 -32.23 26.56 13.66
C SER A 541 -33.70 26.13 13.56
N HIS A 542 -34.34 26.20 12.38
CA HIS A 542 -35.73 25.75 12.19
C HIS A 542 -35.93 24.25 12.45
N GLU A 543 -34.98 23.41 12.04
CA GLU A 543 -35.03 21.96 12.29
C GLU A 543 -34.88 21.66 13.80
N VAL A 544 -34.04 22.42 14.51
CA VAL A 544 -33.80 22.28 15.96
C VAL A 544 -34.88 22.92 16.84
N GLN A 545 -35.54 23.98 16.37
CA GLN A 545 -36.67 24.61 17.06
C GLN A 545 -37.85 23.66 17.29
N SER A 546 -37.97 22.60 16.49
CA SER A 546 -39.00 21.55 16.62
C SER A 546 -38.82 20.63 17.83
N LEU A 547 -37.63 20.59 18.43
CA LEU A 547 -37.32 19.81 19.63
C LEU A 547 -37.96 20.46 20.87
N SER A 548 -38.16 19.69 21.94
CA SER A 548 -38.69 20.22 23.19
C SER A 548 -37.68 21.10 23.94
N GLU A 549 -38.17 22.00 24.80
CA GLU A 549 -37.30 22.93 25.57
C GLU A 549 -36.25 22.20 26.42
N ALA A 550 -36.57 21.00 26.94
CA ALA A 550 -35.65 20.14 27.67
C ALA A 550 -34.52 19.52 26.80
N VAL A 551 -34.54 19.73 25.48
CA VAL A 551 -33.41 19.47 24.58
C VAL A 551 -32.57 20.73 24.35
N LYS A 552 -33.21 21.91 24.37
CA LYS A 552 -32.56 23.21 24.09
C LYS A 552 -31.65 23.67 25.24
N GLU A 553 -31.82 23.10 26.43
CA GLU A 553 -30.85 23.17 27.54
C GLU A 553 -29.56 22.40 27.19
N ASP A 554 -28.59 23.06 26.54
CA ASP A 554 -27.21 22.57 26.28
C ASP A 554 -27.13 21.25 25.49
N TYR A 555 -28.21 20.82 24.81
CA TYR A 555 -28.29 19.66 23.91
C TYR A 555 -27.72 18.35 24.49
N LEU A 556 -27.90 18.14 25.81
CA LEU A 556 -27.28 17.05 26.59
C LEU A 556 -25.74 16.99 26.50
N GLY A 557 -25.09 18.03 25.99
CA GLY A 557 -23.67 18.06 25.62
C GLY A 557 -23.30 17.25 24.37
N LEU A 558 -24.26 16.95 23.47
CA LEU A 558 -24.07 16.06 22.30
C LEU A 558 -24.01 16.79 20.93
N MET A 559 -24.39 18.07 20.89
CA MET A 559 -24.34 18.93 19.70
C MET A 559 -23.49 20.19 19.97
N THR A 560 -23.13 20.89 18.89
CA THR A 560 -22.58 22.24 18.92
C THR A 560 -23.28 23.15 17.92
N THR A 561 -23.23 24.45 18.15
CA THR A 561 -23.75 25.50 17.28
C THR A 561 -22.61 26.29 16.64
N PHE A 562 -22.83 26.81 15.44
CA PHE A 562 -21.93 27.75 14.78
C PHE A 562 -22.71 28.66 13.81
N THR A 563 -22.15 29.80 13.46
CA THR A 563 -22.79 30.74 12.52
C THR A 563 -22.18 30.62 11.13
N GLU A 564 -23.02 30.56 10.10
CA GLU A 564 -22.60 30.55 8.70
C GLU A 564 -23.52 31.45 7.86
N TYR A 565 -22.93 32.47 7.21
CA TYR A 565 -23.64 33.55 6.51
C TYR A 565 -24.74 34.19 7.37
N ASP A 566 -24.38 34.55 8.62
CA ASP A 566 -25.26 35.12 9.65
C ASP A 566 -26.48 34.26 10.04
N VAL A 567 -26.49 32.97 9.66
CA VAL A 567 -27.50 31.98 10.04
C VAL A 567 -26.91 30.96 11.01
N GLU A 568 -27.62 30.67 12.10
CA GLU A 568 -27.25 29.59 13.01
C GLU A 568 -27.36 28.20 12.37
N LYS A 569 -26.28 27.43 12.50
CA LYS A 569 -26.13 26.05 12.09
C LYS A 569 -25.85 25.17 13.31
N TYR A 570 -26.28 23.92 13.20
CA TYR A 570 -26.26 22.94 14.26
C TYR A 570 -25.69 21.63 13.73
N GLN A 571 -24.90 20.94 14.53
CA GLN A 571 -24.30 19.64 14.19
C GLN A 571 -24.03 18.82 15.46
N PHE A 572 -23.92 17.50 15.34
CA PHE A 572 -23.42 16.65 16.42
C PHE A 572 -21.92 16.85 16.64
N LEU A 573 -21.41 16.55 17.85
CA LEU A 573 -19.98 16.71 18.17
C LEU A 573 -19.03 15.88 17.29
N HIS A 574 -19.53 14.80 16.66
CA HIS A 574 -18.81 13.97 15.69
C HIS A 574 -19.80 13.14 14.87
N LEU A 575 -19.44 12.75 13.64
CA LEU A 575 -20.30 11.90 12.79
C LEU A 575 -20.67 10.59 13.50
N SER A 576 -19.72 9.90 14.15
CA SER A 576 -20.03 8.65 14.87
C SER A 576 -20.91 8.81 16.11
N ILE A 577 -21.11 10.02 16.61
CA ILE A 577 -22.15 10.30 17.63
C ILE A 577 -23.52 10.37 16.94
N GLN A 578 -23.62 10.98 15.77
CA GLN A 578 -24.83 10.95 14.95
C GLN A 578 -25.17 9.51 14.50
N GLU A 579 -24.19 8.72 14.06
CA GLU A 579 -24.38 7.31 13.66
C GLU A 579 -24.84 6.44 14.84
N PHE A 580 -24.28 6.63 16.04
CA PHE A 580 -24.74 5.92 17.24
C PHE A 580 -26.16 6.33 17.68
N LEU A 581 -26.47 7.63 17.68
CA LEU A 581 -27.80 8.12 18.05
C LEU A 581 -28.86 7.72 17.01
N ALA A 582 -28.49 7.67 15.72
CA ALA A 582 -29.33 7.11 14.66
C ALA A 582 -29.60 5.62 14.89
N ALA A 583 -28.56 4.84 15.19
CA ALA A 583 -28.70 3.42 15.54
C ALA A 583 -29.58 3.21 16.79
N TRP A 584 -29.49 4.09 17.78
CA TRP A 584 -30.35 4.07 18.96
C TRP A 584 -31.82 4.34 18.62
N TRP A 585 -32.12 5.26 17.69
CA TRP A 585 -33.47 5.43 17.15
C TRP A 585 -33.97 4.14 16.49
N ILE A 586 -33.20 3.60 15.54
CA ILE A 586 -33.52 2.39 14.80
C ILE A 586 -33.75 1.18 15.74
N ALA A 587 -32.93 1.03 16.78
CA ALA A 587 -32.96 -0.12 17.69
C ALA A 587 -33.96 -0.02 18.86
N LYS A 588 -34.58 1.15 19.12
CA LYS A 588 -35.45 1.37 20.30
C LYS A 588 -36.77 2.12 20.02
N HIS A 589 -36.91 2.79 18.89
CA HIS A 589 -38.06 3.67 18.61
C HIS A 589 -38.68 3.46 17.23
N GLU A 590 -37.90 3.02 16.25
CA GLU A 590 -38.44 2.63 14.94
C GLU A 590 -39.29 1.35 15.04
N LYS A 591 -40.34 1.23 14.23
CA LYS A 591 -41.27 0.08 14.25
C LYS A 591 -40.97 -0.98 13.20
N LYS A 592 -39.92 -0.74 12.40
CA LYS A 592 -39.53 -1.48 11.20
C LYS A 592 -38.00 -1.61 11.14
N THR A 593 -37.37 -1.85 12.29
CA THR A 593 -35.90 -1.94 12.48
C THR A 593 -35.24 -2.86 11.45
N GLU A 594 -35.89 -3.96 11.11
CA GLU A 594 -35.45 -4.98 10.16
C GLU A 594 -35.58 -4.54 8.70
N GLU A 595 -36.54 -3.68 8.37
CA GLU A 595 -36.68 -3.07 7.04
C GLU A 595 -35.64 -1.96 6.86
N VAL A 596 -35.45 -1.08 7.84
CA VAL A 596 -34.42 -0.03 7.78
C VAL A 596 -33.01 -0.64 7.70
N PHE A 597 -32.73 -1.70 8.46
CA PHE A 597 -31.46 -2.43 8.34
C PHE A 597 -31.27 -3.04 6.96
N LYS A 598 -32.35 -3.52 6.32
CA LYS A 598 -32.31 -4.10 4.97
C LYS A 598 -32.05 -3.04 3.91
N ASP A 599 -32.81 -1.96 3.93
CA ASP A 599 -32.80 -0.94 2.89
C ASP A 599 -31.47 -0.15 2.86
N HIS A 600 -30.74 -0.12 3.99
CA HIS A 600 -29.39 0.43 4.10
C HIS A 600 -28.26 -0.62 4.19
N PHE A 601 -28.52 -1.93 3.99
CA PHE A 601 -27.47 -2.95 4.19
C PHE A 601 -26.26 -2.78 3.25
N ASP A 602 -26.53 -2.42 1.99
CA ASP A 602 -25.53 -2.18 0.95
C ASP A 602 -25.13 -0.68 0.86
N ASP A 603 -25.50 0.15 1.84
CA ASP A 603 -25.19 1.58 1.91
C ASP A 603 -23.92 1.82 2.74
N ASP A 604 -22.84 2.22 2.06
CA ASP A 604 -21.54 2.48 2.68
C ASP A 604 -21.56 3.66 3.68
N HIS A 605 -22.55 4.57 3.62
CA HIS A 605 -22.75 5.62 4.63
C HIS A 605 -23.28 5.04 5.95
N PHE A 606 -24.07 3.96 5.90
CA PHE A 606 -24.74 3.40 7.07
C PHE A 606 -23.94 2.32 7.81
N ARG A 607 -22.81 1.82 7.28
CA ARG A 607 -22.02 0.71 7.88
C ARG A 607 -21.78 0.85 9.39
N MET A 608 -21.42 2.05 9.84
CA MET A 608 -21.13 2.31 11.26
C MET A 608 -22.41 2.35 12.11
N CYS A 609 -23.48 2.96 11.57
CA CYS A 609 -24.82 2.89 12.14
C CYS A 609 -25.30 1.43 12.27
N LEU A 610 -25.13 0.60 11.24
CA LEU A 610 -25.53 -0.82 11.27
C LEU A 610 -24.69 -1.65 12.24
N ARG A 611 -23.40 -1.36 12.41
CA ARG A 611 -22.58 -1.93 13.51
C ARG A 611 -23.20 -1.65 14.87
N PHE A 612 -23.61 -0.41 15.13
CA PHE A 612 -24.29 -0.04 16.37
C PHE A 612 -25.68 -0.66 16.48
N VAL A 613 -26.48 -0.75 15.41
CA VAL A 613 -27.78 -1.45 15.42
C VAL A 613 -27.58 -2.92 15.79
N ALA A 614 -26.56 -3.59 15.25
CA ALA A 614 -26.26 -4.98 15.57
C ALA A 614 -25.92 -5.17 17.05
N GLY A 615 -25.11 -4.29 17.66
CA GLY A 615 -24.82 -4.33 19.10
C GLY A 615 -26.03 -3.98 19.98
N LEU A 616 -26.86 -3.00 19.58
CA LEU A 616 -28.02 -2.54 20.35
C LEU A 616 -29.24 -3.47 20.27
N THR A 617 -29.29 -4.37 19.28
CA THR A 617 -30.39 -5.35 19.07
C THR A 617 -29.95 -6.81 19.30
N HIS A 618 -28.65 -7.05 19.46
CA HIS A 618 -28.01 -8.37 19.37
C HIS A 618 -28.39 -9.17 18.11
N LEU A 619 -28.97 -8.54 17.08
CA LEU A 619 -29.57 -9.17 15.90
C LEU A 619 -30.49 -10.37 16.25
N GLU A 620 -31.25 -10.28 17.35
CA GLU A 620 -32.09 -11.38 17.86
C GLU A 620 -33.26 -11.78 16.95
N HIS A 621 -33.73 -10.88 16.07
CA HIS A 621 -34.88 -11.13 15.21
C HIS A 621 -34.53 -12.09 14.04
N GLU A 622 -35.36 -13.11 13.81
CA GLU A 622 -35.11 -14.21 12.86
C GLU A 622 -34.79 -13.73 11.43
N SER A 623 -35.34 -12.59 11.01
CA SER A 623 -35.07 -12.01 9.69
C SER A 623 -33.60 -11.69 9.44
N TYR A 624 -32.79 -11.45 10.48
CA TYR A 624 -31.35 -11.21 10.30
C TYR A 624 -30.60 -12.46 9.83
N GLN A 625 -31.13 -13.66 10.04
CA GLN A 625 -30.52 -14.89 9.55
C GLN A 625 -30.40 -14.92 8.02
N GLN A 626 -31.24 -14.16 7.28
CA GLN A 626 -31.19 -14.09 5.81
C GLN A 626 -29.89 -13.49 5.25
N TYR A 627 -29.11 -12.75 6.05
CA TYR A 627 -27.82 -12.19 5.62
C TYR A 627 -26.68 -13.21 5.75
N PHE A 628 -26.78 -14.12 6.72
CA PHE A 628 -25.76 -15.13 7.05
C PHE A 628 -26.03 -16.50 6.39
N ASN A 629 -27.30 -16.82 6.09
CA ASN A 629 -27.70 -18.03 5.37
C ASN A 629 -27.48 -17.96 3.83
N LYS A 630 -26.86 -16.90 3.30
CA LYS A 630 -26.71 -16.70 1.84
C LYS A 630 -25.74 -17.72 1.23
N GLN A 631 -26.27 -18.68 0.47
CA GLN A 631 -25.50 -19.53 -0.45
C GLN A 631 -24.77 -18.74 -1.57
N GLN A 632 -25.03 -17.43 -1.68
CA GLN A 632 -24.36 -16.51 -2.61
C GLN A 632 -23.23 -15.70 -1.95
N LEU A 633 -22.81 -16.05 -0.72
CA LEU A 633 -21.54 -15.55 -0.18
C LEU A 633 -20.38 -16.23 -0.92
N ASP A 634 -19.91 -15.55 -1.96
CA ASP A 634 -18.85 -15.94 -2.89
C ASP A 634 -17.46 -15.88 -2.23
N LEU A 635 -17.30 -16.64 -1.13
CA LEU A 635 -16.07 -16.73 -0.33
C LEU A 635 -15.11 -17.79 -0.85
N GLN A 636 -15.51 -18.55 -1.89
CA GLN A 636 -14.69 -19.59 -2.47
C GLN A 636 -13.40 -19.01 -3.07
N CYS A 637 -12.28 -19.70 -2.86
CA CYS A 637 -11.03 -19.38 -3.53
C CYS A 637 -11.15 -19.60 -5.05
N LYS A 638 -11.36 -18.51 -5.78
CA LYS A 638 -11.34 -18.50 -7.25
C LYS A 638 -9.90 -18.57 -7.75
N ARG A 639 -9.47 -19.77 -8.14
CA ARG A 639 -8.21 -20.00 -8.87
C ARG A 639 -8.46 -20.00 -10.37
N GLU A 640 -7.41 -19.75 -11.14
CA GLU A 640 -7.45 -19.99 -12.58
C GLU A 640 -7.79 -21.47 -12.85
N PRO A 641 -8.74 -21.76 -13.75
CA PRO A 641 -9.03 -23.14 -14.10
C PRO A 641 -7.86 -23.74 -14.86
N LEU A 642 -7.53 -24.97 -14.48
CA LEU A 642 -6.49 -25.76 -15.12
C LEU A 642 -6.94 -26.12 -16.55
N PHE A 643 -6.02 -26.08 -17.50
CA PHE A 643 -6.29 -26.54 -18.88
C PHE A 643 -6.19 -28.08 -18.95
N GLY A 644 -6.60 -28.71 -20.05
CA GLY A 644 -6.71 -30.18 -20.15
C GLY A 644 -5.41 -30.95 -19.90
N PHE A 645 -4.29 -30.52 -20.49
CA PHE A 645 -2.95 -31.07 -20.27
C PHE A 645 -2.52 -30.89 -18.81
N GLU A 646 -2.71 -29.69 -18.29
CA GLU A 646 -2.44 -29.30 -16.91
C GLU A 646 -3.23 -30.15 -15.88
N THR A 647 -4.52 -30.31 -16.10
CA THR A 647 -5.40 -31.19 -15.31
C THR A 647 -4.91 -32.63 -15.39
N CYS A 648 -4.59 -33.08 -16.61
CA CYS A 648 -4.21 -34.46 -16.86
C CYS A 648 -2.90 -34.82 -16.17
N HIS A 649 -1.84 -34.01 -16.28
CA HIS A 649 -0.58 -34.34 -15.61
C HIS A 649 -0.68 -34.21 -14.08
N LEU A 650 -1.21 -33.09 -13.55
CA LEU A 650 -1.29 -32.90 -12.10
C LEU A 650 -2.15 -33.95 -11.40
N SER A 651 -3.19 -34.49 -12.06
CA SER A 651 -4.02 -35.58 -11.52
C SER A 651 -3.27 -36.90 -11.30
N TYR A 652 -2.08 -37.07 -11.89
CA TYR A 652 -1.19 -38.19 -11.58
C TYR A 652 -0.29 -37.94 -10.36
N PHE A 653 0.02 -36.67 -10.04
CA PHE A 653 0.99 -36.33 -8.98
C PHE A 653 0.33 -35.99 -7.63
N TYR A 654 -0.84 -35.37 -7.66
CA TYR A 654 -1.49 -34.75 -6.49
C TYR A 654 -2.97 -35.15 -6.39
N HIS A 655 -3.43 -35.46 -5.19
CA HIS A 655 -4.84 -35.80 -4.92
C HIS A 655 -5.80 -34.64 -5.22
N ASN A 656 -5.31 -33.39 -5.14
CA ASN A 656 -6.06 -32.17 -5.37
C ASN A 656 -5.30 -31.27 -6.36
N PRO A 657 -5.34 -31.53 -7.69
CA PRO A 657 -4.51 -30.84 -8.69
C PRO A 657 -4.81 -29.33 -8.83
N GLU A 658 -5.96 -28.88 -8.34
CA GLU A 658 -6.34 -27.46 -8.27
C GLU A 658 -5.53 -26.67 -7.22
N ILE A 659 -4.89 -27.35 -6.25
CA ILE A 659 -4.07 -26.67 -5.24
C ILE A 659 -2.69 -26.37 -5.83
N ARG A 660 -2.61 -25.23 -6.49
CA ARG A 660 -1.37 -24.60 -6.93
C ARG A 660 -1.05 -23.39 -6.07
N GLN A 661 0.22 -23.28 -5.71
CA GLN A 661 0.80 -22.02 -5.23
C GLN A 661 0.70 -20.97 -6.35
N PHE A 662 0.27 -19.75 -6.02
CA PHE A 662 0.16 -18.55 -6.88
C PHE A 662 -0.94 -18.45 -7.96
N ASP A 663 -1.66 -19.52 -8.34
CA ASP A 663 -2.68 -19.47 -9.42
C ASP A 663 -4.04 -18.84 -9.02
N HIS A 664 -4.03 -17.87 -8.11
CA HIS A 664 -5.23 -17.17 -7.66
C HIS A 664 -5.69 -16.09 -8.66
N ILE A 665 -7.01 -15.96 -8.83
CA ILE A 665 -7.59 -14.88 -9.63
C ILE A 665 -7.67 -13.64 -8.77
N ARG A 666 -6.82 -12.66 -9.09
CA ARG A 666 -6.81 -11.31 -8.51
C ARG A 666 -8.14 -10.61 -8.73
N PHE A 667 -9.07 -10.76 -7.79
CA PHE A 667 -10.34 -10.05 -7.78
C PHE A 667 -10.17 -8.70 -7.09
N ASP A 668 -10.21 -7.61 -7.87
CA ASP A 668 -10.18 -6.25 -7.33
C ASP A 668 -11.46 -5.91 -6.53
N ASP A 669 -12.58 -6.58 -6.84
CA ASP A 669 -13.91 -6.36 -6.26
C ASP A 669 -14.48 -7.64 -5.60
N LEU A 670 -13.86 -8.11 -4.50
CA LEU A 670 -14.62 -8.84 -3.48
C LEU A 670 -15.15 -7.81 -2.48
N ASP A 671 -16.44 -7.50 -2.57
CA ASP A 671 -17.10 -6.47 -1.77
C ASP A 671 -16.73 -6.51 -0.28
N ASN A 672 -16.80 -5.36 0.40
CA ASN A 672 -16.54 -5.28 1.84
C ASN A 672 -17.66 -5.91 2.70
N VAL A 673 -18.56 -6.71 2.11
CA VAL A 673 -19.71 -7.37 2.74
C VAL A 673 -19.30 -8.53 3.67
N PRO A 674 -18.39 -9.46 3.32
CA PRO A 674 -17.97 -10.53 4.23
C PRO A 674 -17.28 -9.99 5.49
N ILE A 675 -16.47 -8.94 5.33
CA ILE A 675 -15.82 -8.23 6.45
C ILE A 675 -16.89 -7.56 7.32
N LEU A 676 -17.89 -6.90 6.72
CA LEU A 676 -19.02 -6.32 7.47
C LEU A 676 -19.79 -7.39 8.26
N LEU A 677 -20.08 -8.55 7.66
CA LEU A 677 -20.77 -9.65 8.35
C LEU A 677 -19.97 -10.14 9.57
N LEU A 678 -18.65 -10.30 9.47
CA LEU A 678 -17.80 -10.62 10.62
C LEU A 678 -17.83 -9.53 11.70
N GLN A 679 -17.76 -8.26 11.32
CA GLN A 679 -17.87 -7.13 12.25
C GLN A 679 -19.27 -7.03 12.92
N LEU A 680 -20.34 -7.37 12.20
CA LEU A 680 -21.72 -7.40 12.73
C LEU A 680 -21.92 -8.56 13.71
N LEU A 681 -21.33 -9.73 13.46
CA LEU A 681 -21.30 -10.84 14.42
C LEU A 681 -20.54 -10.47 15.69
N TYR A 682 -19.42 -9.77 15.55
CA TYR A 682 -18.63 -9.29 16.69
C TYR A 682 -19.34 -8.19 17.48
N GLU A 683 -19.99 -7.21 16.85
CA GLU A 683 -20.76 -6.18 17.56
C GLU A 683 -22.02 -6.74 18.25
N SER A 684 -22.77 -7.61 17.58
CA SER A 684 -23.98 -8.23 18.16
C SER A 684 -23.68 -9.23 19.28
N GLN A 685 -22.50 -9.85 19.26
CA GLN A 685 -22.13 -11.01 20.09
C GLN A 685 -23.07 -12.23 19.89
N ASN A 686 -23.74 -12.32 18.74
CA ASN A 686 -24.74 -13.35 18.47
C ASN A 686 -24.10 -14.66 17.98
N THR A 687 -23.96 -15.62 18.90
CA THR A 687 -23.37 -16.93 18.61
C THR A 687 -24.24 -17.80 17.69
N THR A 688 -25.57 -17.61 17.68
CA THR A 688 -26.48 -18.32 16.76
C THR A 688 -26.28 -17.88 15.31
N LEU A 689 -26.02 -16.59 15.06
CA LEU A 689 -25.69 -16.10 13.73
C LEU A 689 -24.27 -16.48 13.28
N CYS A 690 -23.31 -16.65 14.22
CA CYS A 690 -22.01 -17.26 13.90
C CYS A 690 -22.19 -18.69 13.38
N GLN A 691 -23.08 -19.47 14.02
CA GLN A 691 -23.42 -20.82 13.57
C GLN A 691 -24.16 -20.81 12.22
N ALA A 692 -25.08 -19.87 12.01
CA ALA A 692 -25.78 -19.72 10.73
C ALA A 692 -24.82 -19.45 9.56
N LEU A 693 -23.84 -18.55 9.77
CA LEU A 693 -22.79 -18.26 8.80
C LEU A 693 -21.91 -19.50 8.55
N ALA A 694 -21.44 -20.16 9.61
CA ALA A 694 -20.64 -21.37 9.48
C ALA A 694 -21.40 -22.53 8.80
N GLN A 695 -22.72 -22.65 8.99
CA GLN A 695 -23.55 -23.65 8.32
C GLN A 695 -23.71 -23.38 6.81
N SER A 696 -23.81 -22.12 6.39
CA SER A 696 -23.95 -21.79 4.96
C SER A 696 -22.64 -22.01 4.18
N ILE A 697 -21.49 -21.88 4.85
CA ILE A 697 -20.15 -21.98 4.22
C ILE A 697 -19.37 -23.27 4.54
N ASN A 698 -19.91 -24.20 5.33
CA ASN A 698 -19.22 -25.46 5.73
C ASN A 698 -18.63 -26.27 4.57
N ASN A 699 -19.36 -26.36 3.45
CA ASN A 699 -18.98 -27.09 2.25
C ASN A 699 -18.13 -26.25 1.26
N HIS A 700 -18.00 -24.95 1.52
CA HIS A 700 -17.25 -24.01 0.69
C HIS A 700 -15.83 -23.84 1.23
N SER A 701 -14.96 -23.19 0.44
CA SER A 701 -13.71 -22.63 0.96
C SER A 701 -13.97 -21.24 1.54
N LEU A 702 -13.23 -20.87 2.59
CA LEU A 702 -13.12 -19.49 3.04
C LEU A 702 -11.79 -18.90 2.56
N CYS A 703 -11.84 -18.05 1.53
CA CYS A 703 -10.68 -17.30 1.07
C CYS A 703 -10.59 -15.92 1.72
N LEU A 704 -9.46 -15.64 2.36
CA LEU A 704 -9.14 -14.36 3.01
C LEU A 704 -8.09 -13.55 2.23
N GLU A 705 -7.44 -14.16 1.24
CA GLU A 705 -6.42 -13.55 0.39
C GLU A 705 -7.01 -12.42 -0.46
N ARG A 706 -6.42 -11.22 -0.35
CA ARG A 706 -6.94 -9.99 -0.97
C ARG A 706 -5.80 -9.00 -1.28
N ASP A 707 -5.29 -9.04 -2.52
CA ASP A 707 -4.17 -8.21 -3.01
C ASP A 707 -4.31 -6.67 -2.81
N ARG A 708 -5.52 -6.17 -2.55
CA ARG A 708 -5.79 -4.73 -2.30
C ARG A 708 -6.38 -4.38 -0.94
N VAL A 709 -6.79 -5.36 -0.12
CA VAL A 709 -7.41 -5.14 1.20
C VAL A 709 -7.00 -6.26 2.15
N SER A 710 -5.81 -6.13 2.74
CA SER A 710 -5.42 -6.91 3.93
C SER A 710 -6.46 -6.72 5.03
N LEU A 711 -6.84 -7.80 5.71
CA LEU A 711 -7.68 -7.74 6.91
C LEU A 711 -6.95 -6.94 8.00
N SER A 712 -7.64 -6.04 8.70
CA SER A 712 -7.03 -5.38 9.84
C SER A 712 -6.92 -6.37 11.02
N LEU A 713 -6.07 -6.07 12.01
CA LEU A 713 -6.00 -6.86 13.25
C LEU A 713 -7.38 -6.98 13.95
N PHE A 714 -8.28 -6.00 13.76
CA PHE A 714 -9.64 -6.08 14.26
C PHE A 714 -10.50 -7.09 13.48
N ASP A 715 -10.30 -7.22 12.18
CA ASP A 715 -11.04 -8.17 11.33
C ASP A 715 -10.59 -9.61 11.59
N TRP A 716 -9.28 -9.83 11.82
CA TRP A 716 -8.76 -11.10 12.32
C TRP A 716 -9.33 -11.48 13.70
N LEU A 717 -9.53 -10.49 14.59
CA LEU A 717 -10.22 -10.70 15.87
C LEU A 717 -11.70 -11.08 15.64
N CYS A 718 -12.42 -10.38 14.76
CA CYS A 718 -13.81 -10.70 14.40
C CYS A 718 -13.95 -12.11 13.81
N LEU A 719 -13.01 -12.52 12.94
CA LEU A 719 -12.95 -13.86 12.38
C LEU A 719 -12.71 -14.92 13.46
N SER A 720 -11.73 -14.71 14.35
CA SER A 720 -11.43 -15.64 15.44
C SER A 720 -12.64 -15.83 16.37
N TYR A 721 -13.38 -14.76 16.65
CA TYR A 721 -14.63 -14.80 17.40
C TYR A 721 -15.71 -15.62 16.67
N CYS A 722 -15.90 -15.40 15.37
CA CYS A 722 -16.88 -16.17 14.57
C CYS A 722 -16.54 -17.67 14.60
N ILE A 723 -15.29 -18.04 14.33
CA ILE A 723 -14.83 -19.44 14.34
C ILE A 723 -15.03 -20.06 15.73
N ASN A 724 -14.55 -19.40 16.80
CA ASN A 724 -14.65 -19.91 18.17
C ASN A 724 -16.12 -20.14 18.64
N ASN A 725 -17.10 -19.50 18.00
CA ASN A 725 -18.54 -19.67 18.29
C ASN A 725 -19.31 -20.52 17.25
N SER A 726 -18.62 -21.17 16.31
CA SER A 726 -19.23 -21.93 15.18
C SER A 726 -19.69 -23.37 15.53
N ASN A 727 -20.01 -23.67 16.80
CA ASN A 727 -20.47 -24.98 17.33
C ASN A 727 -20.21 -26.23 16.45
N TYR A 728 -19.06 -26.87 16.63
CA TYR A 728 -18.72 -28.19 16.05
C TYR A 728 -18.63 -28.28 14.52
N ILE A 729 -18.82 -27.18 13.78
CA ILE A 729 -18.84 -27.21 12.32
C ILE A 729 -17.44 -27.44 11.74
N THR A 730 -17.36 -28.37 10.79
CA THR A 730 -16.16 -28.63 9.99
C THR A 730 -16.12 -27.72 8.78
N TRP A 731 -15.05 -26.94 8.66
CA TRP A 731 -14.70 -26.19 7.46
C TRP A 731 -13.92 -27.12 6.54
N ASN A 732 -14.43 -27.34 5.32
CA ASN A 732 -13.74 -28.19 4.34
C ASN A 732 -12.39 -27.58 3.92
N HIS A 733 -12.32 -26.26 3.72
CA HIS A 733 -11.10 -25.56 3.32
C HIS A 733 -11.05 -24.13 3.91
N LEU A 734 -9.94 -23.81 4.59
CA LEU A 734 -9.63 -22.47 5.10
C LEU A 734 -8.35 -21.96 4.42
N HIS A 735 -8.44 -20.84 3.72
CA HIS A 735 -7.34 -20.23 2.98
C HIS A 735 -7.05 -18.83 3.50
N MET A 736 -5.95 -18.69 4.23
CA MET A 736 -5.61 -17.44 4.93
C MET A 736 -4.90 -16.41 4.04
N GLY A 737 -4.34 -16.82 2.90
CA GLY A 737 -3.42 -15.99 2.11
C GLY A 737 -2.09 -15.80 2.84
N ILE A 738 -1.35 -14.73 2.51
CA ILE A 738 -0.13 -14.34 3.22
C ILE A 738 -0.51 -13.58 4.50
N VAL A 739 -0.03 -14.07 5.65
CA VAL A 739 -0.32 -13.55 6.99
C VAL A 739 0.97 -13.16 7.71
N SER A 740 0.98 -12.02 8.40
CA SER A 740 2.08 -11.59 9.28
C SER A 740 1.95 -12.11 10.71
N ASP A 741 3.05 -12.18 11.46
CA ASP A 741 3.07 -12.68 12.85
C ASP A 741 2.10 -11.94 13.79
N GLN A 742 1.82 -10.66 13.52
CA GLN A 742 0.87 -9.86 14.30
C GLN A 742 -0.57 -10.32 14.07
N GLU A 743 -0.96 -10.52 12.81
CA GLU A 743 -2.28 -11.03 12.43
C GLU A 743 -2.46 -12.46 12.95
N LEU A 744 -1.44 -13.31 12.74
CA LEU A 744 -1.39 -14.69 13.21
C LEU A 744 -1.50 -14.79 14.73
N SER A 745 -0.81 -13.91 15.47
CA SER A 745 -0.88 -13.88 16.94
C SER A 745 -2.18 -13.29 17.48
N VAL A 746 -2.88 -12.43 16.73
CA VAL A 746 -4.24 -11.97 17.11
C VAL A 746 -5.25 -13.09 16.86
N PHE A 747 -5.20 -13.69 15.68
CA PHE A 747 -6.07 -14.80 15.29
C PHE A 747 -5.97 -15.98 16.27
N THR A 748 -4.74 -16.44 16.56
CA THR A 748 -4.50 -17.54 17.50
C THR A 748 -4.84 -17.18 18.96
N ALA A 749 -4.69 -15.92 19.39
CA ALA A 749 -5.07 -15.50 20.73
C ALA A 749 -6.61 -15.41 20.93
N GLY A 750 -7.38 -15.19 19.86
CA GLY A 750 -8.84 -15.19 19.89
C GLY A 750 -9.46 -16.60 19.88
N LEU A 751 -8.71 -17.61 19.45
CA LEU A 751 -9.12 -19.03 19.51
C LEU A 751 -8.86 -19.60 20.91
N THR A 752 -9.90 -19.77 21.70
CA THR A 752 -9.76 -20.29 23.08
C THR A 752 -9.48 -21.80 23.09
N ASN A 753 -8.80 -22.31 24.12
CA ASN A 753 -8.49 -23.75 24.29
C ASN A 753 -9.74 -24.67 24.38
N ASN A 754 -10.95 -24.11 24.46
CA ASN A 754 -12.19 -24.87 24.37
C ASN A 754 -12.54 -25.27 22.92
N SER A 755 -11.86 -24.70 21.91
CA SER A 755 -12.07 -24.95 20.47
C SER A 755 -11.56 -26.31 19.97
N LEU A 756 -11.59 -27.36 20.81
CA LEU A 756 -11.26 -28.76 20.48
C LEU A 756 -12.22 -29.43 19.47
N GLN A 757 -13.13 -28.65 18.90
CA GLN A 757 -14.36 -29.10 18.25
C GLN A 757 -14.64 -28.35 16.93
N THR A 758 -14.07 -27.17 16.71
CA THR A 758 -14.01 -26.55 15.39
C THR A 758 -12.96 -27.28 14.55
N GLN A 759 -13.35 -27.77 13.38
CA GLN A 759 -12.49 -28.62 12.56
C GLN A 759 -12.15 -27.93 11.24
N CYS A 760 -10.87 -27.94 10.87
CA CYS A 760 -10.40 -27.58 9.54
C CYS A 760 -9.82 -28.84 8.87
N LYS A 761 -10.30 -29.22 7.67
CA LYS A 761 -9.74 -30.36 6.92
C LYS A 761 -8.53 -29.96 6.08
N ARG A 762 -8.69 -28.92 5.27
CA ARG A 762 -7.65 -28.32 4.42
C ARG A 762 -7.30 -26.91 4.90
N LEU A 763 -6.03 -26.68 5.18
CA LEU A 763 -5.46 -25.38 5.48
C LEU A 763 -4.52 -24.95 4.36
N GLU A 764 -4.65 -23.69 3.93
CA GLU A 764 -3.69 -23.05 3.04
C GLU A 764 -3.29 -21.67 3.60
N VAL A 765 -1.99 -21.43 3.75
CA VAL A 765 -1.45 -20.24 4.43
C VAL A 765 -0.02 -19.94 4.01
N GLY A 766 0.23 -18.68 3.61
CA GLY A 766 1.55 -18.09 3.53
C GLY A 766 1.89 -17.39 4.85
N LEU A 767 3.10 -17.59 5.36
CA LEU A 767 3.61 -16.93 6.57
C LEU A 767 4.84 -16.10 6.19
N GLY A 768 4.78 -14.79 6.42
CA GLY A 768 5.90 -13.89 6.15
C GLY A 768 6.80 -13.69 7.37
N MET A 769 8.10 -14.01 7.25
CA MET A 769 9.14 -13.91 8.30
C MET A 769 9.01 -14.77 9.59
N PRO A 770 8.22 -15.86 9.67
CA PRO A 770 7.97 -16.54 10.96
C PRO A 770 9.22 -17.22 11.55
N THR A 771 9.45 -17.05 12.86
CA THR A 771 10.46 -17.86 13.55
C THR A 771 9.96 -19.28 13.83
N HIS A 772 10.90 -20.21 14.06
CA HIS A 772 10.58 -21.58 14.51
C HIS A 772 9.64 -21.64 15.72
N GLU A 773 9.74 -20.70 16.67
CA GLU A 773 8.85 -20.65 17.84
C GLU A 773 7.43 -20.18 17.47
N GLU A 774 7.31 -19.29 16.50
CA GLU A 774 6.02 -18.80 16.00
C GLU A 774 5.30 -19.85 15.15
N ILE A 775 5.99 -20.61 14.31
CA ILE A 775 5.41 -21.77 13.61
C ILE A 775 4.97 -22.83 14.64
N HIS A 776 5.75 -23.07 15.71
CA HIS A 776 5.36 -24.00 16.76
C HIS A 776 4.09 -23.53 17.49
N LYS A 777 4.07 -22.26 17.92
CA LYS A 777 2.92 -21.62 18.55
C LYS A 777 1.70 -21.59 17.62
N TYR A 778 1.90 -21.44 16.31
CA TYR A 778 0.84 -21.49 15.31
C TYR A 778 0.25 -22.90 15.18
N LEU A 779 1.04 -23.97 15.24
CA LEU A 779 0.59 -25.36 15.06
C LEU A 779 -0.01 -26.02 16.32
N GLN A 780 0.16 -25.41 17.50
CA GLN A 780 -0.40 -25.87 18.79
C GLN A 780 -1.93 -25.74 19.00
N PRO A 781 -2.68 -24.76 18.42
CA PRO A 781 -4.11 -24.60 18.67
C PRO A 781 -4.96 -25.75 18.14
N SER A 782 -5.97 -26.13 18.91
CA SER A 782 -6.79 -27.33 18.66
C SER A 782 -7.58 -27.35 17.34
N LEU A 783 -7.79 -26.19 16.71
CA LEU A 783 -8.35 -26.06 15.36
C LEU A 783 -7.57 -26.90 14.31
N LEU A 784 -6.26 -27.03 14.50
CA LEU A 784 -5.32 -27.61 13.54
C LEU A 784 -5.11 -29.12 13.73
N TYR A 785 -5.51 -29.67 14.89
CA TYR A 785 -5.39 -31.10 15.23
C TYR A 785 -6.11 -32.02 14.22
N ASN A 786 -7.14 -31.51 13.53
CA ASN A 786 -7.95 -32.25 12.57
C ASN A 786 -7.54 -32.01 11.10
N ILE A 787 -6.45 -31.28 10.85
CA ILE A 787 -5.96 -31.04 9.49
C ILE A 787 -5.50 -32.34 8.84
N GLN A 788 -6.00 -32.58 7.64
CA GLN A 788 -5.69 -33.72 6.79
C GLN A 788 -4.87 -33.29 5.57
N GLU A 789 -5.00 -32.03 5.16
CA GLU A 789 -4.31 -31.45 4.01
C GLU A 789 -3.76 -30.07 4.41
N CYS A 790 -2.44 -29.88 4.34
CA CYS A 790 -1.79 -28.62 4.71
C CYS A 790 -0.90 -28.14 3.56
N CYS A 791 -1.18 -26.95 3.07
CA CYS A 791 -0.41 -26.27 2.04
C CYS A 791 0.15 -24.98 2.64
N CYS A 792 1.43 -25.00 3.03
CA CYS A 792 2.07 -23.89 3.71
C CYS A 792 3.23 -23.31 2.88
N GLU A 793 3.34 -22.00 2.91
CA GLU A 793 4.45 -21.25 2.34
C GLU A 793 5.11 -20.41 3.43
N LEU A 794 6.45 -20.45 3.50
CA LEU A 794 7.26 -19.69 4.45
C LEU A 794 8.13 -18.71 3.66
N LEU A 795 7.72 -17.44 3.63
CA LEU A 795 8.40 -16.37 2.89
C LEU A 795 9.50 -15.75 3.75
N VAL A 796 10.77 -15.86 3.29
CA VAL A 796 11.99 -15.22 3.83
C VAL A 796 12.08 -15.24 5.36
N ALA A 797 12.56 -16.34 5.95
CA ALA A 797 12.41 -16.55 7.40
C ALA A 797 13.55 -17.31 8.08
N ASN A 798 13.89 -16.92 9.32
CA ASN A 798 14.92 -17.57 10.15
C ASN A 798 14.44 -18.93 10.71
N HIS A 799 14.40 -19.96 9.87
CA HIS A 799 13.94 -21.31 10.20
C HIS A 799 14.91 -22.39 9.71
N VAL A 800 14.92 -23.56 10.37
CA VAL A 800 15.68 -24.73 9.90
C VAL A 800 14.71 -25.71 9.23
N PRO A 801 14.90 -26.07 7.93
CA PRO A 801 13.95 -26.93 7.21
C PRO A 801 13.58 -28.24 7.93
N CYS A 802 14.55 -28.94 8.54
CA CYS A 802 14.25 -30.18 9.28
C CYS A 802 13.34 -29.96 10.50
N LEU A 803 13.44 -28.81 11.17
CA LEU A 803 12.61 -28.48 12.33
C LEU A 803 11.19 -28.15 11.91
N VAL A 804 11.03 -27.37 10.83
CA VAL A 804 9.71 -27.05 10.26
C VAL A 804 8.99 -28.33 9.83
N LEU A 805 9.66 -29.21 9.10
CA LEU A 805 9.10 -30.51 8.71
C LEU A 805 8.70 -31.34 9.93
N LEU A 806 9.54 -31.41 10.98
CA LEU A 806 9.18 -32.06 12.24
C LEU A 806 7.92 -31.47 12.88
N GLN A 807 7.73 -30.15 12.86
CA GLN A 807 6.53 -29.53 13.42
C GLN A 807 5.26 -29.92 12.66
N PHE A 808 5.27 -29.85 11.32
CA PHE A 808 4.11 -30.25 10.50
C PHE A 808 3.82 -31.75 10.59
N LEU A 809 4.85 -32.61 10.61
CA LEU A 809 4.68 -34.07 10.70
C LEU A 809 4.12 -34.56 12.05
N ASN A 810 4.10 -33.71 13.09
CA ASN A 810 3.41 -33.99 14.35
C ASN A 810 1.89 -33.75 14.29
N LEU A 811 1.33 -33.23 13.19
CA LEU A 811 -0.12 -33.09 13.01
C LEU A 811 -0.79 -34.48 12.83
N PRO A 812 -1.68 -34.91 13.73
CA PRO A 812 -2.01 -36.34 13.91
C PRO A 812 -3.03 -36.92 12.91
N GLN A 813 -3.57 -36.11 11.99
CA GLN A 813 -4.45 -36.57 10.91
C GLN A 813 -3.90 -36.26 9.51
N LEU A 814 -2.68 -35.71 9.42
CA LEU A 814 -2.12 -35.19 8.18
C LEU A 814 -1.88 -36.31 7.15
N LYS A 815 -2.48 -36.13 5.96
CA LYS A 815 -2.38 -37.03 4.79
C LYS A 815 -1.60 -36.38 3.65
N ILE A 816 -1.80 -35.08 3.45
CA ILE A 816 -1.16 -34.30 2.39
C ILE A 816 -0.41 -33.13 3.05
N LEU A 817 0.89 -33.04 2.78
CA LEU A 817 1.73 -31.92 3.19
C LEU A 817 2.39 -31.32 1.95
N HIS A 818 2.04 -30.09 1.60
CA HIS A 818 2.77 -29.27 0.63
C HIS A 818 3.44 -28.13 1.40
N LEU A 819 4.76 -28.02 1.29
CA LEU A 819 5.55 -27.00 1.98
C LEU A 819 6.48 -26.30 0.99
N ARG A 820 6.40 -24.96 0.90
CA ARG A 820 7.36 -24.10 0.20
C ARG A 820 8.13 -23.26 1.23
N MET A 821 9.45 -23.20 1.08
CA MET A 821 10.36 -22.52 2.01
C MET A 821 11.28 -21.59 1.22
N GLU A 822 11.27 -20.31 1.56
CA GLU A 822 12.13 -19.29 0.98
C GLU A 822 13.21 -18.84 1.98
N ASP A 823 14.45 -18.79 1.47
CA ASP A 823 15.72 -18.35 2.06
C ASP A 823 15.81 -18.24 3.60
N PRO A 824 16.29 -19.31 4.28
CA PRO A 824 16.64 -19.24 5.69
C PRO A 824 18.11 -18.83 5.92
N ILE A 825 18.31 -17.79 6.72
CA ILE A 825 19.66 -17.34 7.13
C ILE A 825 20.36 -18.46 7.93
N PRO A 826 21.63 -18.81 7.61
CA PRO A 826 22.31 -19.94 8.23
C PRO A 826 22.48 -19.79 9.75
N THR A 827 22.09 -20.85 10.47
CA THR A 827 22.26 -21.00 11.93
C THR A 827 23.28 -22.09 12.26
N ASP A 828 23.67 -22.22 13.53
CA ASP A 828 24.78 -23.07 13.96
C ASP A 828 24.57 -24.56 13.59
N TYR A 829 25.37 -25.04 12.64
CA TYR A 829 25.30 -26.39 12.07
C TYR A 829 25.43 -27.52 13.11
N THR A 830 25.95 -27.27 14.32
CA THR A 830 26.20 -28.32 15.33
C THR A 830 24.93 -28.93 15.94
N TYR A 831 23.78 -28.23 15.88
CA TYR A 831 22.49 -28.73 16.38
C TYR A 831 21.70 -29.56 15.34
N TYR A 832 22.10 -29.51 14.07
CA TYR A 832 21.28 -29.93 12.92
C TYR A 832 21.17 -31.46 12.76
N THR A 833 22.28 -32.19 12.96
CA THR A 833 22.37 -33.63 12.64
C THR A 833 21.44 -34.53 13.48
N ASP A 834 21.26 -34.22 14.75
CA ASP A 834 20.33 -34.96 15.63
C ASP A 834 18.88 -34.78 15.17
N LYS A 835 18.52 -33.57 14.69
CA LYS A 835 17.18 -33.26 14.20
C LYS A 835 16.88 -33.82 12.81
N CYS A 836 17.87 -33.92 11.95
CA CYS A 836 17.79 -34.75 10.74
C CYS A 836 17.53 -36.24 11.07
N THR A 837 18.17 -36.77 12.12
CA THR A 837 17.95 -38.15 12.59
C THR A 837 16.58 -38.37 13.25
N GLU A 838 16.02 -37.33 13.88
CA GLU A 838 14.65 -37.31 14.42
C GLU A 838 13.62 -37.27 13.27
N LEU A 839 13.87 -36.48 12.22
CA LEU A 839 13.03 -36.38 11.02
C LEU A 839 12.94 -37.69 10.24
N GLU A 840 14.07 -38.39 10.01
CA GLU A 840 14.10 -39.71 9.34
C GLU A 840 13.14 -40.70 10.03
N LYS A 841 13.20 -40.76 11.36
CA LYS A 841 12.34 -41.64 12.19
C LYS A 841 10.89 -41.18 12.22
N CYS A 842 10.64 -39.88 12.27
CA CYS A 842 9.30 -39.31 12.25
C CYS A 842 8.56 -39.72 10.96
N ILE A 843 9.22 -39.62 9.81
CA ILE A 843 8.66 -40.03 8.52
C ILE A 843 8.56 -41.57 8.43
N GLU A 844 9.56 -42.33 8.87
CA GLU A 844 9.50 -43.81 8.90
C GLU A 844 8.30 -44.33 9.72
N MET A 845 7.98 -43.68 10.85
CA MET A 845 6.91 -44.07 11.76
C MET A 845 5.54 -43.46 11.44
N ASN A 846 5.45 -42.46 10.56
CA ASN A 846 4.18 -41.82 10.23
C ASN A 846 3.24 -42.78 9.50
N SER A 847 1.99 -42.87 9.95
CA SER A 847 0.97 -43.81 9.46
C SER A 847 -0.26 -43.15 8.82
N THR A 848 -0.25 -41.82 8.66
CA THR A 848 -1.34 -41.05 8.07
C THR A 848 -0.94 -40.37 6.75
N LEU A 849 0.32 -39.97 6.60
CA LEU A 849 0.84 -39.24 5.44
C LEU A 849 0.86 -40.14 4.19
N GLN A 850 0.36 -39.59 3.09
CA GLN A 850 0.17 -40.24 1.78
C GLN A 850 0.85 -39.45 0.65
N GLU A 851 0.89 -38.12 0.78
CA GLU A 851 1.43 -37.20 -0.23
C GLU A 851 2.30 -36.14 0.45
N MET A 852 3.53 -35.95 -0.06
CA MET A 852 4.50 -35.00 0.50
C MET A 852 5.18 -34.21 -0.63
N LYS A 853 4.94 -32.90 -0.69
CA LYS A 853 5.60 -31.96 -1.60
C LYS A 853 6.48 -31.00 -0.80
N ILE A 854 7.75 -30.91 -1.16
CA ILE A 854 8.72 -29.97 -0.59
C ILE A 854 9.27 -29.12 -1.74
N VAL A 855 9.15 -27.80 -1.62
CA VAL A 855 9.78 -26.80 -2.49
C VAL A 855 10.71 -25.95 -1.63
N TYR A 856 11.94 -25.72 -2.08
CA TYR A 856 12.92 -24.90 -1.38
C TYR A 856 13.68 -23.97 -2.32
N GLU A 857 13.61 -22.67 -2.04
CA GLU A 857 14.23 -21.60 -2.83
C GLU A 857 15.08 -20.72 -1.90
N GLY A 858 16.39 -20.96 -1.83
CA GLY A 858 17.28 -20.25 -0.90
C GLY A 858 18.73 -20.69 -0.94
N GLU A 859 19.61 -19.95 -0.27
CA GLU A 859 21.07 -20.13 -0.33
C GLU A 859 21.67 -20.94 0.85
N SER A 860 20.84 -21.53 1.71
CA SER A 860 21.29 -22.40 2.82
C SER A 860 21.32 -23.90 2.47
N GLU A 861 22.06 -24.69 3.26
CA GLU A 861 22.24 -26.14 3.06
C GLU A 861 21.02 -26.97 3.47
N ILE A 862 20.36 -27.59 2.48
CA ILE A 862 19.18 -28.44 2.68
C ILE A 862 19.43 -29.95 2.41
N THR A 863 20.57 -30.34 1.84
CA THR A 863 20.76 -31.73 1.36
C THR A 863 20.77 -32.78 2.47
N SER A 864 21.16 -32.43 3.70
CA SER A 864 21.02 -33.31 4.86
C SER A 864 19.55 -33.48 5.30
N THR A 865 18.72 -32.43 5.20
CA THR A 865 17.26 -32.54 5.38
C THR A 865 16.65 -33.44 4.30
N ILE A 866 16.96 -33.24 3.02
CA ILE A 866 16.46 -34.06 1.90
C ILE A 866 16.91 -35.52 2.03
N THR A 867 18.16 -35.77 2.43
CA THR A 867 18.66 -37.12 2.72
C THR A 867 17.81 -37.82 3.79
N SER A 868 17.42 -37.08 4.83
CA SER A 868 16.59 -37.59 5.94
C SER A 868 15.15 -37.86 5.50
N VAL A 869 14.58 -36.99 4.67
CA VAL A 869 13.26 -37.19 4.04
C VAL A 869 13.27 -38.44 3.18
N ILE A 870 14.21 -38.57 2.23
CA ILE A 870 14.27 -39.73 1.32
C ILE A 870 14.44 -41.03 2.12
N ARG A 871 15.35 -41.10 3.09
CA ARG A 871 15.52 -42.30 3.94
C ARG A 871 14.27 -42.67 4.75
N GLY A 872 13.57 -41.66 5.28
CA GLY A 872 12.31 -41.86 5.97
C GLY A 872 11.23 -42.44 5.04
N VAL A 873 11.07 -41.85 3.85
CA VAL A 873 10.13 -42.34 2.82
C VAL A 873 10.51 -43.74 2.34
N THR A 874 11.80 -44.07 2.17
CA THR A 874 12.26 -45.42 1.78
C THR A 874 11.71 -46.53 2.68
N ARG A 875 11.57 -46.27 3.99
CA ARG A 875 11.04 -47.25 4.97
C ARG A 875 9.55 -47.09 5.29
N ASN A 876 8.97 -45.93 4.97
CA ASN A 876 7.55 -45.63 5.18
C ASN A 876 6.63 -46.55 4.34
N LYS A 877 5.40 -46.77 4.82
CA LYS A 877 4.43 -47.74 4.25
C LYS A 877 3.08 -47.15 3.86
N THR A 878 2.94 -45.82 3.89
CA THR A 878 1.69 -45.08 3.61
C THR A 878 1.86 -44.00 2.55
N ILE A 879 3.05 -43.41 2.42
CA ILE A 879 3.39 -42.40 1.41
C ILE A 879 3.39 -43.04 0.01
N THR A 880 2.53 -42.52 -0.86
CA THR A 880 2.35 -42.92 -2.25
C THR A 880 2.84 -41.88 -3.24
N SER A 881 2.98 -40.61 -2.82
CA SER A 881 3.51 -39.51 -3.64
C SER A 881 4.57 -38.68 -2.91
N LEU A 882 5.68 -38.42 -3.59
CA LEU A 882 6.79 -37.60 -3.11
C LEU A 882 7.26 -36.63 -4.22
N THR A 883 7.21 -35.34 -3.92
CA THR A 883 7.78 -34.26 -4.75
C THR A 883 8.87 -33.53 -3.97
N ILE A 884 10.06 -33.39 -4.55
CA ILE A 884 11.16 -32.58 -4.00
C ILE A 884 11.69 -31.66 -5.10
N HIS A 885 11.44 -30.35 -4.94
CA HIS A 885 11.88 -29.29 -5.84
C HIS A 885 12.87 -28.36 -5.13
N VAL A 886 14.06 -28.23 -5.70
CA VAL A 886 15.19 -27.42 -5.25
C VAL A 886 15.80 -26.76 -6.49
N PRO A 887 15.17 -25.71 -7.05
CA PRO A 887 15.69 -24.99 -8.21
C PRO A 887 16.98 -24.21 -7.90
N VAL A 888 17.57 -23.59 -8.93
CA VAL A 888 18.93 -23.02 -8.89
C VAL A 888 19.08 -21.87 -7.88
N PRO A 889 19.90 -22.00 -6.83
CA PRO A 889 20.37 -20.85 -6.06
C PRO A 889 21.40 -20.07 -6.88
N LEU A 890 21.33 -18.74 -6.86
CA LEU A 890 22.07 -17.90 -7.81
C LEU A 890 23.60 -17.92 -7.61
N PHE A 891 24.10 -18.25 -6.41
CA PHE A 891 25.53 -18.03 -6.07
C PHE A 891 26.28 -19.20 -5.38
N LEU A 892 25.84 -20.46 -5.50
CA LEU A 892 26.44 -21.59 -4.74
C LEU A 892 27.21 -22.65 -5.54
N ASN A 893 28.51 -22.76 -5.25
CA ASN A 893 29.44 -23.80 -5.75
C ASN A 893 29.97 -24.76 -4.66
N ALA A 894 29.44 -24.70 -3.42
CA ALA A 894 30.14 -25.23 -2.23
C ALA A 894 29.34 -26.16 -1.29
N ALA A 895 28.07 -26.46 -1.59
CA ALA A 895 27.22 -27.27 -0.71
C ALA A 895 27.37 -28.79 -0.96
N PRO A 896 27.15 -29.65 0.07
CA PRO A 896 27.39 -31.09 -0.04
C PRO A 896 26.30 -31.81 -0.85
N ARG A 897 26.73 -32.81 -1.64
CA ARG A 897 25.84 -33.70 -2.41
C ARG A 897 25.03 -34.65 -1.55
N LEU A 898 23.90 -35.11 -2.10
CA LEU A 898 23.18 -36.28 -1.63
C LEU A 898 24.09 -37.52 -1.68
N PRO A 899 24.04 -38.42 -0.69
CA PRO A 899 24.83 -39.66 -0.68
C PRO A 899 24.55 -40.56 -1.89
N ASP A 900 25.60 -41.15 -2.45
CA ASP A 900 25.48 -42.22 -3.46
C ASP A 900 24.71 -43.42 -2.89
N GLY A 901 23.90 -44.09 -3.71
CA GLY A 901 23.03 -45.19 -3.29
C GLY A 901 21.69 -44.77 -2.66
N LEU A 902 21.48 -43.49 -2.36
CA LEU A 902 20.26 -43.00 -1.68
C LEU A 902 18.99 -43.18 -2.54
N ILE A 903 19.07 -42.82 -3.81
CA ILE A 903 17.94 -42.88 -4.75
C ILE A 903 17.70 -44.33 -5.17
N GLU A 904 18.76 -45.10 -5.37
CA GLU A 904 18.68 -46.53 -5.69
C GLU A 904 18.08 -47.33 -4.53
N GLN A 905 18.37 -46.97 -3.27
CA GLN A 905 17.73 -47.60 -2.11
C GLN A 905 16.23 -47.26 -2.04
N LEU A 906 15.83 -45.99 -2.30
CA LEU A 906 14.40 -45.62 -2.38
C LEU A 906 13.66 -46.51 -3.39
N LEU A 907 14.21 -46.64 -4.60
CA LEU A 907 13.61 -47.37 -5.73
C LEU A 907 13.60 -48.90 -5.56
N LYS A 908 14.47 -49.44 -4.70
CA LYS A 908 14.61 -50.87 -4.44
C LYS A 908 13.83 -51.34 -3.21
N ASP A 909 13.83 -50.55 -2.14
CA ASP A 909 13.29 -50.97 -0.84
C ASP A 909 11.83 -50.50 -0.63
N ASN A 910 11.42 -49.36 -1.21
CA ASN A 910 10.04 -48.87 -1.07
C ASN A 910 9.10 -49.58 -2.05
N ASN A 911 7.98 -50.13 -1.55
CA ASN A 911 6.97 -50.86 -2.33
C ASN A 911 5.57 -50.20 -2.32
N LYS A 912 5.52 -48.88 -2.07
CA LYS A 912 4.27 -48.08 -1.93
C LYS A 912 4.24 -46.81 -2.76
N LEU A 913 5.38 -46.17 -2.97
CA LEU A 913 5.50 -44.97 -3.78
C LEU A 913 5.09 -45.27 -5.23
N GLN A 914 4.15 -44.48 -5.74
CA GLN A 914 3.59 -44.58 -7.10
C GLN A 914 3.94 -43.35 -7.94
N VAL A 915 4.29 -42.25 -7.28
CA VAL A 915 4.60 -40.97 -7.87
C VAL A 915 5.93 -40.50 -7.29
N LEU A 916 6.85 -40.10 -8.17
CA LEU A 916 8.11 -39.47 -7.79
C LEU A 916 8.36 -38.24 -8.67
N SER A 917 8.53 -37.08 -8.06
CA SER A 917 8.92 -35.83 -8.73
C SER A 917 10.20 -35.28 -8.10
N LEU A 918 11.23 -35.06 -8.92
CA LEU A 918 12.54 -34.58 -8.51
C LEU A 918 13.01 -33.49 -9.47
N ASP A 919 13.07 -32.25 -9.00
CA ASP A 919 13.87 -31.19 -9.63
C ASP A 919 14.94 -30.79 -8.61
N ILE A 920 16.14 -31.37 -8.73
CA ILE A 920 17.24 -31.14 -7.79
C ILE A 920 18.48 -30.82 -8.60
N VAL A 921 19.06 -29.64 -8.37
CA VAL A 921 20.21 -29.16 -9.15
C VAL A 921 21.33 -30.20 -9.18
N TYR A 922 21.87 -30.45 -10.38
CA TYR A 922 22.96 -31.39 -10.63
C TYR A 922 24.17 -31.28 -9.69
N CYS A 923 24.42 -30.10 -9.09
CA CYS A 923 25.48 -29.90 -8.11
C CYS A 923 25.20 -30.62 -6.77
N PHE A 924 23.94 -30.80 -6.40
CA PHE A 924 23.45 -31.51 -5.20
C PHE A 924 23.18 -33.01 -5.43
N LEU A 925 22.96 -33.46 -6.66
CA LEU A 925 22.67 -34.87 -6.96
C LEU A 925 23.86 -35.81 -6.62
N PRO A 926 23.62 -37.12 -6.44
CA PRO A 926 24.69 -38.12 -6.24
C PRO A 926 25.76 -38.08 -7.33
N SER A 927 26.97 -38.56 -7.01
CA SER A 927 28.08 -38.60 -7.97
C SER A 927 27.93 -39.70 -9.03
N SER A 928 27.15 -40.73 -8.72
CA SER A 928 26.75 -41.80 -9.63
C SER A 928 25.42 -42.42 -9.18
N LEU A 929 24.75 -43.13 -10.09
CA LEU A 929 23.56 -43.93 -9.82
C LEU A 929 23.76 -45.33 -10.40
N ASN A 930 23.70 -46.37 -9.57
CA ASN A 930 23.87 -47.76 -10.00
C ASN A 930 22.58 -48.55 -9.81
N ILE A 931 21.60 -48.27 -10.67
CA ILE A 931 20.24 -48.81 -10.57
C ILE A 931 20.22 -50.23 -11.17
N VAL A 932 20.42 -51.22 -10.30
CA VAL A 932 20.41 -52.65 -10.65
C VAL A 932 18.99 -53.25 -10.59
N GLU A 933 18.12 -52.69 -9.76
CA GLU A 933 16.81 -53.26 -9.40
C GLU A 933 15.86 -52.13 -9.01
N VAL A 934 14.64 -52.13 -9.55
CA VAL A 934 13.55 -51.21 -9.18
C VAL A 934 12.34 -52.05 -8.81
N ASN A 935 11.91 -51.97 -7.55
CA ASN A 935 10.72 -52.65 -7.02
C ASN A 935 9.58 -51.68 -6.71
N THR A 936 9.86 -50.37 -6.70
CA THR A 936 8.86 -49.32 -6.46
C THR A 936 7.84 -49.26 -7.61
N PRO A 937 6.52 -49.32 -7.33
CA PRO A 937 5.47 -49.39 -8.34
C PRO A 937 5.14 -48.01 -8.95
N LEU A 938 6.14 -47.31 -9.50
CA LEU A 938 5.97 -45.99 -10.10
C LEU A 938 5.06 -46.02 -11.33
N THR A 939 4.00 -45.20 -11.31
CA THR A 939 3.09 -44.94 -12.44
C THR A 939 3.24 -43.52 -12.99
N ALA A 940 3.83 -42.61 -12.22
CA ALA A 940 4.17 -41.25 -12.64
C ALA A 940 5.60 -40.86 -12.21
N LEU A 941 6.32 -40.20 -13.12
CA LEU A 941 7.68 -39.72 -12.89
C LEU A 941 7.86 -38.32 -13.47
N GLU A 942 8.42 -37.42 -12.68
CA GLU A 942 8.88 -36.09 -13.12
C GLU A 942 10.37 -35.93 -12.79
N ILE A 943 11.15 -35.52 -13.79
CA ILE A 943 12.56 -35.14 -13.64
C ILE A 943 12.69 -33.71 -14.16
N GLY A 944 12.88 -32.78 -13.24
CA GLY A 944 12.88 -31.36 -13.50
C GLY A 944 14.19 -30.82 -14.04
N SER A 945 14.15 -29.55 -14.43
CA SER A 945 15.08 -28.97 -15.41
C SER A 945 16.50 -28.69 -14.92
N THR A 946 16.73 -28.80 -13.62
CA THR A 946 18.04 -28.59 -12.99
C THR A 946 18.79 -29.91 -12.77
N SER A 947 18.11 -31.04 -12.93
CA SER A 947 18.64 -32.40 -12.79
C SER A 947 19.58 -32.77 -13.93
N SER A 948 20.56 -33.64 -13.65
CA SER A 948 21.55 -34.10 -14.64
C SER A 948 21.04 -35.22 -15.56
N GLU A 949 21.61 -35.32 -16.76
CA GLU A 949 21.56 -36.48 -17.68
C GLU A 949 21.70 -37.84 -16.96
N LEU A 950 22.51 -37.88 -15.88
CA LEU A 950 22.75 -39.04 -15.03
C LEU A 950 21.43 -39.66 -14.51
N MET A 951 20.43 -38.82 -14.19
CA MET A 951 19.10 -39.28 -13.81
C MET A 951 18.43 -40.05 -14.96
N THR A 952 18.21 -39.45 -16.13
CA THR A 952 17.44 -40.12 -17.21
C THR A 952 18.17 -41.27 -17.88
N SER A 953 19.46 -41.13 -18.13
CA SER A 953 20.29 -42.20 -18.71
C SER A 953 20.30 -43.48 -17.85
N SER A 954 20.25 -43.33 -16.51
CA SER A 954 20.38 -44.46 -15.57
C SER A 954 19.05 -44.94 -14.98
N LEU A 955 18.09 -44.04 -14.75
CA LEU A 955 16.82 -44.35 -14.08
C LEU A 955 15.74 -44.85 -15.06
N LEU A 956 15.54 -44.11 -16.15
CA LEU A 956 14.37 -44.28 -17.01
C LEU A 956 14.28 -45.67 -17.67
N PRO A 957 15.37 -46.30 -18.16
CA PRO A 957 15.33 -47.65 -18.73
C PRO A 957 14.94 -48.76 -17.73
N HIS A 958 15.07 -48.52 -16.42
CA HIS A 958 14.83 -49.52 -15.39
C HIS A 958 13.39 -49.47 -14.84
N ILE A 959 12.69 -48.34 -14.96
CA ILE A 959 11.28 -48.20 -14.59
C ILE A 959 10.38 -48.79 -15.69
N LYS A 960 9.23 -49.36 -15.31
CA LYS A 960 8.24 -49.95 -16.23
C LYS A 960 6.82 -49.63 -15.78
N GLY A 961 5.92 -49.45 -16.75
CA GLY A 961 4.49 -49.21 -16.46
C GLY A 961 4.10 -47.76 -16.18
N LEU A 962 4.94 -46.77 -16.54
CA LEU A 962 4.57 -45.36 -16.45
C LEU A 962 3.34 -45.04 -17.31
N HIS A 963 2.47 -44.20 -16.77
CA HIS A 963 1.33 -43.57 -17.43
C HIS A 963 1.57 -42.07 -17.65
N CYS A 964 2.37 -41.43 -16.80
CA CYS A 964 2.78 -40.03 -16.92
C CYS A 964 4.31 -39.90 -16.79
N LEU A 965 4.92 -39.11 -17.67
CA LEU A 965 6.36 -38.85 -17.69
C LEU A 965 6.60 -37.38 -18.04
N ILE A 966 7.28 -36.65 -17.17
CA ILE A 966 7.55 -35.22 -17.31
C ILE A 966 9.08 -35.01 -17.30
N LEU A 967 9.65 -34.55 -18.42
CA LEU A 967 11.09 -34.34 -18.59
C LEU A 967 11.38 -32.91 -19.07
N HIS A 968 11.88 -32.06 -18.18
CA HIS A 968 12.25 -30.66 -18.48
C HIS A 968 13.77 -30.45 -18.67
N LEU A 969 14.47 -31.51 -19.10
CA LEU A 969 15.94 -31.61 -19.12
C LEU A 969 16.60 -30.64 -20.10
N ARG A 970 17.83 -30.21 -19.77
CA ARG A 970 18.76 -29.56 -20.73
C ARG A 970 19.33 -30.50 -21.79
N ASP A 971 19.26 -31.81 -21.56
CA ASP A 971 19.94 -32.84 -22.36
C ASP A 971 18.93 -33.73 -23.10
N GLN A 972 19.25 -34.12 -24.33
CA GLN A 972 18.33 -34.81 -25.24
C GLN A 972 18.20 -36.32 -24.93
N TYR A 973 16.98 -36.76 -24.60
CA TYR A 973 16.64 -38.19 -24.50
C TYR A 973 15.82 -38.66 -25.72
N PRO A 974 16.27 -39.68 -26.49
CA PRO A 974 15.61 -40.08 -27.74
C PRO A 974 14.14 -40.54 -27.58
N PRO A 975 13.17 -39.94 -28.31
CA PRO A 975 11.76 -40.30 -28.25
C PRO A 975 11.45 -41.79 -28.43
N HIS A 976 12.12 -42.48 -29.36
CA HIS A 976 11.90 -43.91 -29.59
C HIS A 976 12.18 -44.76 -28.34
N LEU A 977 13.19 -44.41 -27.53
CA LEU A 977 13.52 -45.13 -26.29
C LEU A 977 12.43 -44.96 -25.23
N ILE A 978 11.75 -43.81 -25.20
CA ILE A 978 10.61 -43.54 -24.31
C ILE A 978 9.45 -44.47 -24.65
N PHE A 979 9.02 -44.51 -25.91
CA PHE A 979 7.88 -45.34 -26.33
C PHE A 979 8.18 -46.85 -26.33
N LEU A 980 9.44 -47.25 -26.52
CA LEU A 980 9.88 -48.64 -26.35
C LEU A 980 9.85 -49.09 -24.87
N SER A 981 10.25 -48.22 -23.94
CA SER A 981 10.29 -48.54 -22.50
C SER A 981 8.94 -48.37 -21.81
N HIS A 982 8.10 -47.45 -22.30
CA HIS A 982 6.84 -47.05 -21.68
C HIS A 982 5.69 -46.99 -22.70
N PRO A 983 5.31 -48.12 -23.34
CA PRO A 983 4.20 -48.15 -24.32
C PRO A 983 2.83 -47.82 -23.70
N SER A 984 2.71 -47.80 -22.38
CA SER A 984 1.51 -47.44 -21.60
C SER A 984 1.31 -45.94 -21.38
N LEU A 985 2.18 -45.08 -21.94
CA LEU A 985 2.22 -43.66 -21.61
C LEU A 985 1.00 -42.89 -22.15
N HIS A 986 0.30 -42.19 -21.25
CA HIS A 986 -0.87 -41.36 -21.55
C HIS A 986 -0.53 -39.87 -21.62
N THR A 987 0.49 -39.43 -20.86
CA THR A 987 0.90 -38.04 -20.70
C THR A 987 2.42 -37.91 -20.79
N LEU A 988 2.91 -37.01 -21.63
CA LEU A 988 4.34 -36.76 -21.85
C LEU A 988 4.66 -35.24 -21.84
N THR A 989 5.70 -34.84 -21.12
CA THR A 989 6.45 -33.60 -21.39
C THR A 989 7.88 -33.94 -21.84
N LEU A 990 8.38 -33.29 -22.89
CA LEU A 990 9.74 -33.48 -23.40
C LEU A 990 10.33 -32.20 -24.00
N GLN A 991 11.61 -31.91 -23.75
CA GLN A 991 12.37 -30.85 -24.44
C GLN A 991 13.09 -31.42 -25.68
N LEU A 992 13.11 -30.65 -26.78
CA LEU A 992 13.54 -31.09 -28.11
C LEU A 992 14.60 -30.14 -28.71
N TYR A 993 15.85 -30.60 -28.70
CA TYR A 993 17.03 -29.85 -29.15
C TYR A 993 17.47 -30.10 -30.60
N THR A 994 16.85 -31.04 -31.33
CA THR A 994 17.21 -31.33 -32.73
C THR A 994 15.98 -31.66 -33.57
N ALA A 995 16.06 -31.35 -34.87
CA ALA A 995 14.95 -31.53 -35.81
C ALA A 995 14.64 -33.02 -36.00
N GLU A 996 15.65 -33.86 -35.98
CA GLU A 996 15.57 -35.31 -36.07
C GLU A 996 14.72 -35.90 -34.94
N SER A 997 14.90 -35.42 -33.70
CA SER A 997 14.11 -35.90 -32.55
C SER A 997 12.67 -35.38 -32.58
N ALA A 998 12.43 -34.15 -33.05
CA ALA A 998 11.08 -33.65 -33.26
C ALA A 998 10.34 -34.45 -34.35
N ILE A 999 11.00 -34.70 -35.49
CA ILE A 999 10.49 -35.54 -36.59
C ILE A 999 10.25 -36.98 -36.12
N GLU A 1000 11.16 -37.57 -35.32
CA GLU A 1000 10.97 -38.91 -34.76
C GLU A 1000 9.73 -38.96 -33.86
N LEU A 1001 9.59 -38.02 -32.92
CA LEU A 1001 8.43 -37.94 -32.03
C LEU A 1001 7.13 -37.82 -32.83
N PHE A 1002 7.04 -36.86 -33.75
CA PHE A 1002 5.83 -36.64 -34.55
C PHE A 1002 5.51 -37.87 -35.44
N THR A 1003 6.51 -38.53 -36.01
CA THR A 1003 6.35 -39.76 -36.80
C THR A 1003 5.85 -40.93 -35.95
N ILE A 1004 6.34 -41.11 -34.72
CA ILE A 1004 5.80 -42.10 -33.78
C ILE A 1004 4.32 -41.79 -33.47
N LEU A 1005 4.01 -40.51 -33.23
CA LEU A 1005 2.66 -40.07 -32.85
C LEU A 1005 1.63 -40.21 -33.97
N GLN A 1006 2.00 -40.19 -35.26
CA GLN A 1006 1.09 -40.52 -36.37
C GLN A 1006 0.40 -41.88 -36.18
N THR A 1007 1.06 -42.85 -35.52
CA THR A 1007 0.53 -44.20 -35.29
C THR A 1007 0.22 -44.52 -33.82
N ASN A 1008 0.56 -43.63 -32.88
CA ASN A 1008 0.30 -43.83 -31.46
C ASN A 1008 -1.21 -43.73 -31.15
N THR A 1009 -1.72 -44.67 -30.36
CA THR A 1009 -3.16 -44.77 -30.02
C THR A 1009 -3.45 -44.67 -28.52
N ILE A 1010 -2.44 -44.33 -27.70
CA ILE A 1010 -2.49 -44.39 -26.23
C ILE A 1010 -2.25 -43.02 -25.60
N LEU A 1011 -1.31 -42.23 -26.15
CA LEU A 1011 -1.02 -40.88 -25.68
C LEU A 1011 -2.22 -39.95 -25.93
N LYS A 1012 -2.60 -39.19 -24.88
CA LYS A 1012 -3.74 -38.28 -24.85
C LYS A 1012 -3.32 -36.83 -24.60
N ALA A 1013 -2.19 -36.65 -23.91
CA ALA A 1013 -1.66 -35.36 -23.47
C ALA A 1013 -0.17 -35.26 -23.84
N LEU A 1014 0.22 -34.21 -24.55
CA LEU A 1014 1.60 -33.92 -24.93
C LEU A 1014 1.92 -32.46 -24.67
N SER A 1015 3.03 -32.19 -23.98
CA SER A 1015 3.71 -30.90 -23.98
C SER A 1015 5.10 -31.07 -24.59
N VAL A 1016 5.47 -30.20 -25.51
CA VAL A 1016 6.82 -30.14 -26.08
C VAL A 1016 7.39 -28.74 -25.92
N GLU A 1017 8.64 -28.69 -25.45
CA GLU A 1017 9.48 -27.49 -25.47
C GLU A 1017 10.49 -27.65 -26.61
N ILE A 1018 10.64 -26.64 -27.46
CA ILE A 1018 11.38 -26.73 -28.73
C ILE A 1018 12.30 -25.52 -28.84
N GLU A 1019 13.59 -25.73 -29.05
CA GLU A 1019 14.54 -24.63 -29.26
C GLU A 1019 14.36 -24.00 -30.66
N GLU A 1020 14.44 -22.66 -30.75
CA GLU A 1020 14.23 -21.91 -32.00
C GLU A 1020 15.05 -22.41 -33.21
N LYS A 1021 16.29 -22.86 -32.97
CA LYS A 1021 17.21 -23.35 -34.01
C LYS A 1021 16.77 -24.67 -34.67
N VAL A 1022 15.72 -25.30 -34.15
CA VAL A 1022 15.25 -26.64 -34.53
C VAL A 1022 14.19 -26.61 -35.64
N TYR A 1023 13.48 -25.49 -35.82
CA TYR A 1023 12.36 -25.40 -36.74
C TYR A 1023 12.79 -25.51 -38.21
N THR A 1024 12.46 -26.64 -38.83
CA THR A 1024 12.75 -26.96 -40.23
C THR A 1024 11.46 -27.30 -40.99
N SER A 1025 11.46 -27.13 -42.31
CA SER A 1025 10.28 -27.46 -43.14
C SER A 1025 9.90 -28.94 -43.09
N SER A 1026 10.88 -29.85 -42.99
CA SER A 1026 10.67 -31.29 -42.79
C SER A 1026 10.01 -31.61 -41.44
N MET A 1027 10.39 -30.89 -40.38
CA MET A 1027 9.72 -30.96 -39.08
C MET A 1027 8.30 -30.39 -39.15
N GLY A 1028 8.08 -29.32 -39.92
CA GLY A 1028 6.76 -28.75 -40.19
C GLY A 1028 5.82 -29.76 -40.85
N THR A 1029 6.28 -30.40 -41.93
CA THR A 1029 5.54 -31.49 -42.58
C THR A 1029 5.26 -32.65 -41.62
N SER A 1030 6.23 -33.06 -40.79
CA SER A 1030 6.02 -34.15 -39.83
C SER A 1030 4.98 -33.81 -38.75
N LEU A 1031 4.90 -32.54 -38.32
CA LEU A 1031 3.84 -32.04 -37.43
C LEU A 1031 2.48 -31.98 -38.13
N GLU A 1032 2.42 -31.51 -39.37
CA GLU A 1032 1.20 -31.48 -40.19
C GLU A 1032 0.63 -32.90 -40.39
N ASP A 1033 1.49 -33.86 -40.74
CA ASP A 1033 1.15 -35.28 -40.83
C ASP A 1033 0.65 -35.84 -39.48
N MET A 1034 1.33 -35.52 -38.37
CA MET A 1034 0.94 -35.97 -37.03
C MET A 1034 -0.46 -35.45 -36.64
N LEU A 1035 -0.71 -34.15 -36.83
CA LEU A 1035 -2.02 -33.53 -36.55
C LEU A 1035 -3.13 -34.09 -37.47
N THR A 1036 -2.80 -34.43 -38.72
CA THR A 1036 -3.74 -34.97 -39.70
C THR A 1036 -4.07 -36.44 -39.44
N GLN A 1037 -3.07 -37.26 -39.07
CA GLN A 1037 -3.22 -38.71 -38.91
C GLN A 1037 -3.61 -39.14 -37.49
N ASN A 1038 -3.10 -38.47 -36.44
CA ASN A 1038 -3.42 -38.85 -35.07
C ASN A 1038 -4.88 -38.53 -34.72
N GLN A 1039 -5.53 -39.45 -34.00
CA GLN A 1039 -6.94 -39.36 -33.60
C GLN A 1039 -7.14 -39.56 -32.07
N THR A 1040 -6.07 -39.61 -31.28
CA THR A 1040 -6.11 -39.95 -29.84
C THR A 1040 -5.56 -38.86 -28.93
N LEU A 1041 -4.67 -38.02 -29.45
CA LEU A 1041 -4.17 -36.84 -28.78
C LEU A 1041 -5.31 -35.81 -28.64
N LYS A 1042 -5.52 -35.36 -27.40
CA LYS A 1042 -6.57 -34.43 -27.00
C LYS A 1042 -6.01 -33.10 -26.53
N TYR A 1043 -4.87 -33.11 -25.87
CA TYR A 1043 -4.24 -31.92 -25.31
C TYR A 1043 -2.83 -31.83 -25.87
N LEU A 1044 -2.55 -30.73 -26.59
CA LEU A 1044 -1.26 -30.44 -27.19
C LEU A 1044 -0.78 -29.07 -26.71
N GLU A 1045 0.40 -29.04 -26.11
CA GLU A 1045 1.12 -27.82 -25.81
C GLU A 1045 2.44 -27.78 -26.58
N ILE A 1046 2.64 -26.71 -27.35
CA ILE A 1046 3.93 -26.36 -27.98
C ILE A 1046 4.38 -25.07 -27.31
N ASN A 1047 4.92 -25.23 -26.10
CA ASN A 1047 5.34 -24.13 -25.25
C ASN A 1047 6.80 -23.81 -25.56
N ASN A 1048 7.16 -22.53 -25.58
CA ASN A 1048 8.55 -22.12 -25.68
C ASN A 1048 8.83 -21.09 -24.58
N GLU A 1049 9.14 -21.58 -23.39
CA GLU A 1049 9.30 -20.72 -22.21
C GLU A 1049 10.67 -20.02 -22.20
N ARG A 1050 11.72 -20.69 -22.70
CA ARG A 1050 13.13 -20.28 -22.59
C ARG A 1050 13.81 -19.85 -23.90
N PHE A 1051 13.27 -20.20 -25.07
CA PHE A 1051 14.00 -20.14 -26.35
C PHE A 1051 13.19 -19.48 -27.49
N GLY A 1052 12.45 -18.39 -27.22
CA GLY A 1052 11.75 -17.59 -28.25
C GLY A 1052 10.29 -17.99 -28.55
N ASN A 1053 9.86 -17.83 -29.79
CA ASN A 1053 8.52 -18.19 -30.31
C ASN A 1053 8.58 -19.48 -31.16
N ILE A 1054 7.43 -19.96 -31.64
CA ILE A 1054 7.36 -20.70 -32.90
C ILE A 1054 7.57 -19.69 -34.05
N PRO A 1055 8.55 -19.87 -34.95
CA PRO A 1055 8.78 -18.96 -36.08
C PRO A 1055 7.61 -18.91 -37.07
N ASP A 1056 7.40 -17.75 -37.69
CA ASP A 1056 6.33 -17.50 -38.67
C ASP A 1056 6.32 -18.53 -39.82
N SER A 1057 7.49 -18.95 -40.29
CA SER A 1057 7.65 -19.97 -41.34
C SER A 1057 7.08 -21.34 -40.98
N PHE A 1058 6.81 -21.60 -39.70
CA PHE A 1058 6.30 -22.86 -39.18
C PHE A 1058 4.77 -22.84 -38.94
N LEU A 1059 4.17 -21.65 -38.78
CA LEU A 1059 2.74 -21.46 -38.54
C LEU A 1059 1.82 -22.04 -39.65
N PRO A 1060 2.16 -21.98 -40.95
CA PRO A 1060 1.34 -22.58 -42.01
C PRO A 1060 1.15 -24.11 -41.91
N PHE A 1061 2.15 -24.84 -41.41
CA PHE A 1061 2.06 -26.29 -41.19
C PHE A 1061 1.10 -26.62 -40.04
N LEU A 1062 1.22 -25.88 -38.92
CA LEU A 1062 0.30 -25.98 -37.79
C LEU A 1062 -1.14 -25.67 -38.24
N ILE A 1063 -1.35 -24.59 -39.00
CA ILE A 1063 -2.65 -24.23 -39.59
C ILE A 1063 -3.22 -25.38 -40.45
N THR A 1064 -2.39 -26.01 -41.28
CA THR A 1064 -2.85 -27.02 -42.25
C THR A 1064 -3.13 -28.37 -41.57
N GLY A 1065 -2.33 -28.77 -40.58
CA GLY A 1065 -2.60 -29.94 -39.74
C GLY A 1065 -3.87 -29.75 -38.89
N LEU A 1066 -4.03 -28.59 -38.24
CA LEU A 1066 -5.22 -28.28 -37.45
C LEU A 1066 -6.49 -28.26 -38.29
N ARG A 1067 -6.46 -27.85 -39.57
CA ARG A 1067 -7.63 -27.93 -40.47
C ARG A 1067 -8.17 -29.35 -40.61
N HIS A 1068 -7.30 -30.35 -40.62
CA HIS A 1068 -7.71 -31.77 -40.75
C HIS A 1068 -7.96 -32.46 -39.41
N ASN A 1069 -7.33 -32.03 -38.32
CA ASN A 1069 -7.52 -32.65 -37.01
C ASN A 1069 -8.98 -32.56 -36.49
N THR A 1070 -9.40 -33.62 -35.78
CA THR A 1070 -10.75 -33.82 -35.22
C THR A 1070 -10.74 -34.26 -33.75
N SER A 1071 -9.58 -34.62 -33.19
CA SER A 1071 -9.44 -35.20 -31.85
C SER A 1071 -9.08 -34.18 -30.78
N LEU A 1072 -8.43 -33.08 -31.17
CA LEU A 1072 -7.86 -32.10 -30.26
C LEU A 1072 -8.96 -31.29 -29.55
N GLN A 1073 -8.81 -31.22 -28.23
CA GLN A 1073 -9.71 -30.58 -27.27
C GLN A 1073 -9.05 -29.37 -26.59
N GLN A 1074 -7.72 -29.38 -26.43
CA GLN A 1074 -6.92 -28.25 -25.98
C GLN A 1074 -5.70 -28.03 -26.89
N LEU A 1075 -5.42 -26.76 -27.20
CA LEU A 1075 -4.18 -26.30 -27.83
C LEU A 1075 -3.54 -25.20 -26.97
N SER A 1076 -2.25 -25.33 -26.64
CA SER A 1076 -1.38 -24.24 -26.16
C SER A 1076 -0.25 -24.01 -27.16
N VAL A 1077 -0.01 -22.75 -27.56
CA VAL A 1077 1.11 -22.38 -28.43
C VAL A 1077 1.72 -21.03 -28.06
N SER A 1078 3.02 -20.87 -28.29
CA SER A 1078 3.70 -19.56 -28.30
C SER A 1078 4.07 -19.18 -29.74
N ILE A 1079 3.51 -18.09 -30.28
CA ILE A 1079 3.68 -17.66 -31.69
C ILE A 1079 3.99 -16.16 -31.75
N GLN A 1080 4.69 -15.70 -32.79
CA GLN A 1080 5.00 -14.29 -32.97
C GLN A 1080 3.76 -13.45 -33.37
N LEU A 1081 3.77 -12.15 -33.06
CA LEU A 1081 2.66 -11.24 -33.29
C LEU A 1081 2.66 -10.68 -34.73
N ASN A 1082 1.91 -11.28 -35.66
CA ASN A 1082 1.89 -10.93 -37.09
C ASN A 1082 0.48 -10.94 -37.74
N GLU A 1083 0.39 -10.52 -39.00
CA GLU A 1083 -0.82 -10.51 -39.84
C GLU A 1083 -1.47 -11.91 -40.02
N GLU A 1084 -0.68 -12.99 -40.00
CA GLU A 1084 -1.18 -14.35 -40.20
C GLU A 1084 -2.01 -14.88 -39.02
N ILE A 1085 -1.90 -14.27 -37.82
CA ILE A 1085 -2.72 -14.59 -36.65
C ILE A 1085 -4.21 -14.55 -37.00
N ARG A 1086 -4.65 -13.63 -37.86
CA ARG A 1086 -6.05 -13.56 -38.27
C ARG A 1086 -6.48 -14.83 -39.00
N THR A 1087 -5.60 -15.42 -39.80
CA THR A 1087 -5.83 -16.71 -40.48
C THR A 1087 -5.79 -17.88 -39.49
N PHE A 1088 -4.88 -17.85 -38.51
CA PHE A 1088 -4.81 -18.85 -37.44
C PHE A 1088 -6.09 -18.89 -36.60
N ILE A 1089 -6.51 -17.74 -36.04
CA ILE A 1089 -7.73 -17.62 -35.23
C ILE A 1089 -8.99 -17.97 -36.05
N ASN A 1090 -9.04 -17.63 -37.34
CA ASN A 1090 -10.14 -18.04 -38.24
C ASN A 1090 -10.18 -19.55 -38.53
N VAL A 1091 -9.10 -20.30 -38.29
CA VAL A 1091 -9.11 -21.77 -38.32
C VAL A 1091 -9.51 -22.33 -36.97
N ILE A 1092 -9.05 -21.72 -35.86
CA ILE A 1092 -9.50 -22.08 -34.50
C ILE A 1092 -11.02 -21.89 -34.35
N SER A 1093 -11.61 -20.81 -34.89
CA SER A 1093 -13.07 -20.57 -34.81
C SER A 1093 -13.93 -21.63 -35.53
N GLN A 1094 -13.34 -22.46 -36.39
CA GLN A 1094 -14.01 -23.54 -37.11
C GLN A 1094 -13.84 -24.91 -36.42
N LYS A 1095 -13.10 -24.98 -35.30
CA LYS A 1095 -12.68 -26.22 -34.64
C LYS A 1095 -13.54 -26.56 -33.43
N ASN A 1096 -14.82 -26.85 -33.65
CA ASN A 1096 -15.80 -27.20 -32.60
C ASN A 1096 -15.39 -28.30 -31.60
N SER A 1097 -14.35 -29.11 -31.88
CA SER A 1097 -13.77 -30.08 -30.94
C SER A 1097 -12.90 -29.43 -29.85
N LEU A 1098 -12.34 -28.26 -30.14
CA LEU A 1098 -11.41 -27.50 -29.31
C LEU A 1098 -12.19 -26.73 -28.24
N MET A 1099 -12.28 -27.31 -27.05
CA MET A 1099 -12.97 -26.70 -25.92
C MET A 1099 -12.10 -25.66 -25.21
N GLU A 1100 -10.79 -25.68 -25.42
CA GLU A 1100 -9.80 -24.96 -24.61
C GLU A 1100 -8.64 -24.43 -25.48
N PHE A 1101 -8.27 -23.15 -25.34
CA PHE A 1101 -7.25 -22.53 -26.18
C PHE A 1101 -6.36 -21.56 -25.39
N ARG A 1102 -5.05 -21.73 -25.52
CA ARG A 1102 -4.01 -20.85 -24.96
C ARG A 1102 -3.10 -20.37 -26.08
N VAL A 1103 -2.91 -19.07 -26.18
CA VAL A 1103 -1.95 -18.45 -27.10
C VAL A 1103 -1.12 -17.40 -26.37
N ASN A 1104 0.20 -17.50 -26.52
CA ASN A 1104 1.16 -16.54 -26.02
C ASN A 1104 1.86 -15.86 -27.20
N PHE A 1105 1.89 -14.53 -27.22
CA PHE A 1105 2.68 -13.72 -28.14
C PHE A 1105 3.85 -13.12 -27.38
N LYS A 1106 5.09 -13.50 -27.74
CA LYS A 1106 6.33 -13.06 -27.06
C LYS A 1106 7.21 -12.17 -27.95
N HIS A 1107 8.19 -11.49 -27.34
CA HIS A 1107 9.31 -10.92 -28.08
C HIS A 1107 10.24 -12.00 -28.64
N ASP A 1108 10.76 -11.79 -29.84
CA ASP A 1108 11.93 -12.50 -30.36
C ASP A 1108 13.22 -11.85 -29.81
N TRP A 1109 14.12 -12.63 -29.21
CA TRP A 1109 15.35 -12.12 -28.58
C TRP A 1109 16.54 -12.02 -29.54
N SER A 1110 16.38 -12.44 -30.81
CA SER A 1110 17.43 -12.56 -31.83
C SER A 1110 18.26 -11.28 -32.08
N ASP A 1111 17.65 -10.10 -32.02
CA ASP A 1111 18.29 -8.78 -32.23
C ASP A 1111 19.40 -8.46 -31.20
N SER A 1112 19.46 -9.13 -30.05
CA SER A 1112 20.22 -8.69 -28.87
C SER A 1112 21.64 -9.30 -28.72
N THR A 1113 22.33 -9.58 -29.82
CA THR A 1113 23.70 -10.18 -29.80
C THR A 1113 24.82 -9.17 -29.45
N SER A 1114 24.81 -8.66 -28.22
CA SER A 1114 25.96 -7.94 -27.64
C SER A 1114 26.23 -8.33 -26.18
N SER A 1115 27.23 -9.21 -26.00
CA SER A 1115 28.07 -9.41 -24.79
C SER A 1115 27.42 -9.29 -23.40
N ASP A 1116 27.04 -10.42 -22.79
CA ASP A 1116 27.85 -11.03 -21.70
C ASP A 1116 27.13 -12.20 -20.98
N SER A 1117 27.34 -13.45 -21.41
CA SER A 1117 27.11 -14.64 -20.56
C SER A 1117 27.62 -16.01 -21.08
N ASP A 1118 28.69 -16.08 -21.89
CA ASP A 1118 29.37 -17.38 -22.14
C ASP A 1118 30.83 -17.27 -22.63
N SER A 1119 31.81 -17.23 -21.71
CA SER A 1119 33.23 -17.42 -22.07
C SER A 1119 34.18 -17.71 -20.87
N VAL A 1120 34.06 -18.89 -20.25
CA VAL A 1120 35.17 -19.47 -19.46
C VAL A 1120 35.42 -20.93 -19.85
N LEU A 1121 36.02 -21.15 -21.02
CA LEU A 1121 37.02 -22.22 -21.30
C LEU A 1121 37.44 -22.28 -22.78
N SER A 1122 38.47 -21.52 -23.17
CA SER A 1122 39.54 -21.99 -24.07
C SER A 1122 40.65 -20.95 -24.25
N VAL A 1123 41.87 -21.41 -24.52
CA VAL A 1123 43.06 -20.56 -24.73
C VAL A 1123 43.79 -21.06 -25.98
N ALA A 1124 43.89 -20.22 -27.03
CA ALA A 1124 45.05 -20.21 -27.95
C ALA A 1124 45.00 -19.07 -29.02
N SER A 1125 46.17 -18.50 -29.30
CA SER A 1125 46.66 -17.98 -30.61
C SER A 1125 45.81 -17.06 -31.52
N ARG A 1126 46.38 -15.87 -31.81
CA ARG A 1126 46.88 -15.37 -33.13
C ARG A 1126 46.13 -15.83 -34.42
N SER A 1127 45.87 -14.98 -35.43
CA SER A 1127 46.47 -13.67 -35.78
C SER A 1127 45.81 -12.94 -36.98
N GLN A 1128 45.92 -11.60 -36.99
CA GLN A 1128 46.13 -10.68 -38.14
C GLN A 1128 45.30 -10.73 -39.45
N THR A 1129 44.94 -9.50 -39.86
CA THR A 1129 44.93 -8.88 -41.22
C THR A 1129 43.74 -8.99 -42.21
N SER A 1130 43.37 -7.79 -42.69
CA SER A 1130 42.96 -7.34 -44.03
C SER A 1130 41.59 -7.74 -44.64
N ASP A 1131 40.71 -6.75 -44.68
CA ASP A 1131 40.14 -6.11 -45.90
C ASP A 1131 39.71 -6.98 -47.09
N SER A 1132 38.40 -7.02 -47.37
CA SER A 1132 37.83 -6.91 -48.73
C SER A 1132 36.30 -6.65 -48.68
N ASP A 1133 35.80 -5.76 -49.53
CA ASP A 1133 34.38 -5.38 -49.64
C ASP A 1133 33.49 -6.42 -50.34
N SER A 1134 32.20 -6.50 -49.96
CA SER A 1134 31.07 -6.68 -50.89
C SER A 1134 29.71 -6.46 -50.20
N ASP A 1135 28.77 -5.83 -50.89
CA ASP A 1135 27.44 -5.46 -50.39
C ASP A 1135 26.48 -6.63 -50.14
N SER A 1136 25.61 -6.52 -49.12
CA SER A 1136 24.22 -7.00 -49.20
C SER A 1136 23.30 -6.34 -48.15
N ASP A 1137 22.40 -5.49 -48.63
CA ASP A 1137 21.09 -5.10 -48.07
C ASP A 1137 21.00 -4.48 -46.66
N SER A 1138 19.81 -3.96 -46.35
CA SER A 1138 19.57 -2.94 -45.34
C SER A 1138 18.44 -3.31 -44.39
N ASP A 1139 18.78 -3.81 -43.21
CA ASP A 1139 17.84 -3.89 -42.09
C ASP A 1139 17.63 -2.53 -41.44
N SER A 1140 16.38 -2.24 -41.08
CA SER A 1140 15.98 -0.95 -40.54
C SER A 1140 16.12 -0.90 -39.02
N ASN A 1141 16.91 0.07 -38.52
CA ASN A 1141 16.92 0.45 -37.11
C ASN A 1141 15.57 1.10 -36.71
N CYS A 1142 14.55 0.27 -36.53
CA CYS A 1142 13.28 0.63 -35.93
C CYS A 1142 13.44 0.66 -34.40
N SER A 1143 12.96 1.73 -33.76
CA SER A 1143 13.08 1.90 -32.31
C SER A 1143 12.15 0.94 -31.55
N GLU A 1144 12.53 0.59 -30.32
CA GLU A 1144 11.72 -0.27 -29.45
C GLU A 1144 10.34 0.34 -29.13
N GLU A 1145 10.21 1.67 -29.17
CA GLU A 1145 8.92 2.36 -29.02
C GLU A 1145 8.03 2.19 -30.26
N GLU A 1146 8.59 2.28 -31.47
CA GLU A 1146 7.87 1.99 -32.72
C GLU A 1146 7.47 0.51 -32.80
N LYS A 1147 8.38 -0.42 -32.45
CA LYS A 1147 8.07 -1.87 -32.36
C LYS A 1147 6.89 -2.13 -31.40
N LYS A 1148 6.86 -1.49 -30.23
CA LYS A 1148 5.75 -1.57 -29.26
C LYS A 1148 4.45 -0.96 -29.80
N GLN A 1149 4.51 0.20 -30.45
CA GLN A 1149 3.31 0.83 -31.01
C GLN A 1149 2.69 -0.01 -32.14
N ILE A 1150 3.52 -0.65 -32.98
CA ILE A 1150 3.07 -1.60 -34.01
C ILE A 1150 2.40 -2.81 -33.36
N LYS A 1151 3.04 -3.45 -32.36
CA LYS A 1151 2.43 -4.58 -31.61
C LYS A 1151 1.09 -4.21 -30.96
N THR A 1152 1.01 -3.01 -30.39
CA THR A 1152 -0.19 -2.48 -29.72
C THR A 1152 -1.35 -2.31 -30.69
N SER A 1153 -1.11 -1.66 -31.84
CA SER A 1153 -2.10 -1.56 -32.91
C SER A 1153 -2.54 -2.94 -33.41
N LEU A 1154 -1.59 -3.87 -33.67
CA LEU A 1154 -1.93 -5.22 -34.15
C LEU A 1154 -2.79 -6.01 -33.14
N PHE A 1155 -2.51 -5.86 -31.85
CA PHE A 1155 -3.30 -6.48 -30.78
C PHE A 1155 -4.74 -5.95 -30.73
N TYR A 1156 -4.93 -4.63 -30.67
CA TYR A 1156 -6.27 -4.04 -30.59
C TYR A 1156 -7.06 -4.11 -31.91
N GLU A 1157 -6.41 -4.03 -33.07
CA GLU A 1157 -7.06 -3.92 -34.38
C GLU A 1157 -7.18 -5.26 -35.14
N GLN A 1158 -6.36 -6.27 -34.81
CA GLN A 1158 -6.42 -7.59 -35.45
C GLN A 1158 -6.72 -8.72 -34.49
N VAL A 1159 -5.99 -8.83 -33.37
CA VAL A 1159 -6.19 -9.94 -32.41
C VAL A 1159 -7.55 -9.79 -31.72
N LEU A 1160 -7.85 -8.63 -31.13
CA LEU A 1160 -9.09 -8.41 -30.38
C LEU A 1160 -10.35 -8.62 -31.25
N PRO A 1161 -10.43 -8.12 -32.50
CA PRO A 1161 -11.59 -8.38 -33.36
C PRO A 1161 -11.63 -9.83 -33.86
N ALA A 1162 -10.48 -10.47 -34.14
CA ALA A 1162 -10.46 -11.89 -34.52
C ALA A 1162 -10.98 -12.79 -33.38
N VAL A 1163 -10.56 -12.52 -32.15
CA VAL A 1163 -11.03 -13.21 -30.93
C VAL A 1163 -12.52 -12.95 -30.69
N THR A 1164 -13.00 -11.73 -30.90
CA THR A 1164 -14.43 -11.40 -30.75
C THR A 1164 -15.29 -12.15 -31.78
N ASN A 1165 -14.86 -12.19 -33.06
CA ASN A 1165 -15.51 -12.97 -34.11
C ASN A 1165 -15.43 -14.49 -33.85
N MET A 1166 -14.33 -14.98 -33.28
CA MET A 1166 -14.18 -16.37 -32.83
C MET A 1166 -15.21 -16.70 -31.73
N LEU A 1167 -15.33 -15.87 -30.69
CA LEU A 1167 -16.32 -16.08 -29.63
C LEU A 1167 -17.77 -15.98 -30.13
N GLN A 1168 -18.06 -15.15 -31.14
CA GLN A 1168 -19.40 -15.09 -31.75
C GLN A 1168 -19.78 -16.35 -32.55
N SER A 1169 -18.80 -17.12 -33.05
CA SER A 1169 -19.02 -18.26 -33.94
C SER A 1169 -18.76 -19.62 -33.27
N HIS A 1170 -17.77 -19.70 -32.39
CA HIS A 1170 -17.29 -20.93 -31.76
C HIS A 1170 -18.03 -21.23 -30.44
N THR A 1171 -19.29 -21.64 -30.57
CA THR A 1171 -20.24 -21.84 -29.45
C THR A 1171 -19.77 -22.78 -28.32
N THR A 1172 -18.72 -23.59 -28.53
CA THR A 1172 -18.24 -24.63 -27.60
C THR A 1172 -17.01 -24.27 -26.77
N ILE A 1173 -16.34 -23.13 -26.99
CA ILE A 1173 -15.12 -22.78 -26.22
C ILE A 1173 -15.46 -22.50 -24.75
N ARG A 1174 -14.72 -23.12 -23.83
CA ARG A 1174 -14.87 -23.05 -22.37
C ARG A 1174 -13.77 -22.25 -21.70
N LEU A 1175 -12.51 -22.55 -22.01
CA LEU A 1175 -11.33 -21.89 -21.42
C LEU A 1175 -10.53 -21.19 -22.52
N LEU A 1176 -10.30 -19.89 -22.37
CA LEU A 1176 -9.48 -19.10 -23.28
C LEU A 1176 -8.39 -18.34 -22.51
N ARG A 1177 -7.15 -18.38 -22.99
CA ARG A 1177 -6.04 -17.58 -22.45
C ARG A 1177 -5.26 -16.94 -23.59
N ILE A 1178 -5.10 -15.63 -23.52
CA ILE A 1178 -4.36 -14.81 -24.48
C ILE A 1178 -3.34 -14.02 -23.67
N LYS A 1179 -2.05 -14.22 -23.95
CA LYS A 1179 -0.95 -13.40 -23.43
C LYS A 1179 -0.30 -12.66 -24.58
N CYS A 1180 -0.07 -11.35 -24.45
CA CYS A 1180 0.72 -10.55 -25.37
C CYS A 1180 1.75 -9.74 -24.59
N GLU A 1181 3.02 -9.98 -24.84
CA GLU A 1181 4.12 -9.20 -24.29
C GLU A 1181 4.31 -7.91 -25.11
N ASP A 1182 4.87 -6.87 -24.49
CA ASP A 1182 5.19 -5.57 -25.11
C ASP A 1182 4.04 -4.79 -25.79
N VAL A 1183 2.83 -4.91 -25.26
CA VAL A 1183 1.73 -3.96 -25.54
C VAL A 1183 1.93 -2.71 -24.68
N ASP A 1184 1.74 -1.53 -25.27
CA ASP A 1184 1.70 -0.24 -24.57
C ASP A 1184 0.29 0.09 -24.08
N ASP A 1185 0.18 0.51 -22.83
CA ASP A 1185 -1.07 0.82 -22.15
C ASP A 1185 -1.39 2.33 -22.08
N GLU A 1186 -0.43 3.23 -22.39
CA GLU A 1186 -0.65 4.67 -22.27
C GLU A 1186 -1.33 5.31 -23.51
N SER A 1187 -1.35 4.62 -24.67
CA SER A 1187 -1.80 5.16 -25.96
C SER A 1187 -3.26 4.91 -26.33
N SER A 1188 -4.19 4.94 -25.37
CA SER A 1188 -5.62 4.60 -25.58
C SER A 1188 -6.32 5.41 -26.69
N GLN A 1189 -6.69 4.75 -27.79
CA GLN A 1189 -7.49 5.35 -28.86
C GLN A 1189 -9.01 5.10 -28.68
N PRO A 1190 -9.90 6.02 -29.12
CA PRO A 1190 -11.36 5.87 -28.91
C PRO A 1190 -12.00 4.66 -29.60
N ASN A 1191 -11.49 4.25 -30.76
CA ASN A 1191 -11.91 3.04 -31.49
C ASN A 1191 -11.62 1.76 -30.67
N TRP A 1192 -10.50 1.70 -29.95
CA TRP A 1192 -10.15 0.54 -29.13
C TRP A 1192 -11.11 0.38 -27.94
N ILE A 1193 -11.70 1.47 -27.42
CA ILE A 1193 -12.74 1.41 -26.38
C ILE A 1193 -13.96 0.62 -26.90
N GLU A 1194 -14.45 0.94 -28.09
CA GLU A 1194 -15.61 0.26 -28.69
C GLU A 1194 -15.34 -1.24 -28.91
N LEU A 1195 -14.11 -1.61 -29.32
CA LEU A 1195 -13.70 -3.00 -29.51
C LEU A 1195 -13.61 -3.77 -28.18
N VAL A 1196 -13.04 -3.17 -27.12
CA VAL A 1196 -12.98 -3.77 -25.78
C VAL A 1196 -14.37 -3.95 -25.17
N GLN A 1197 -15.24 -2.93 -25.29
CA GLN A 1197 -16.63 -3.03 -24.82
C GLN A 1197 -17.40 -4.14 -25.56
N HIS A 1198 -17.30 -4.19 -26.89
CA HIS A 1198 -17.97 -5.22 -27.68
C HIS A 1198 -17.47 -6.64 -27.33
N LEU A 1199 -16.17 -6.82 -27.10
CA LEU A 1199 -15.62 -8.08 -26.61
C LEU A 1199 -16.24 -8.49 -25.25
N TYR A 1200 -16.35 -7.56 -24.30
CA TYR A 1200 -16.99 -7.86 -23.01
C TYR A 1200 -18.48 -8.20 -23.13
N GLU A 1201 -19.23 -7.53 -24.01
CA GLU A 1201 -20.62 -7.91 -24.29
C GLU A 1201 -20.72 -9.37 -24.77
N ILE A 1202 -19.83 -9.81 -25.66
CA ILE A 1202 -19.79 -11.19 -26.16
C ILE A 1202 -19.35 -12.18 -25.08
N ILE A 1203 -18.33 -11.86 -24.29
CA ILE A 1203 -17.85 -12.71 -23.18
C ILE A 1203 -18.98 -13.06 -22.21
N PHE A 1204 -19.74 -12.05 -21.76
CA PHE A 1204 -20.79 -12.25 -20.75
C PHE A 1204 -22.04 -12.97 -21.30
N ILE A 1205 -22.22 -13.06 -22.63
CA ILE A 1205 -23.33 -13.80 -23.26
C ILE A 1205 -22.87 -15.07 -23.99
N HIS A 1206 -21.59 -15.46 -23.95
CA HIS A 1206 -21.13 -16.66 -24.64
C HIS A 1206 -21.72 -17.93 -24.00
N SER A 1207 -22.21 -18.87 -24.81
CA SER A 1207 -22.92 -20.08 -24.35
C SER A 1207 -22.04 -20.95 -23.44
N SER A 1208 -20.83 -21.28 -23.86
CA SER A 1208 -19.97 -22.24 -23.16
C SER A 1208 -18.79 -21.65 -22.39
N LEU A 1209 -18.54 -20.33 -22.49
CA LEU A 1209 -17.33 -19.75 -21.85
C LEU A 1209 -17.44 -19.82 -20.32
N GLU A 1210 -16.42 -20.36 -19.69
CA GLU A 1210 -16.26 -20.48 -18.23
C GLU A 1210 -15.12 -19.57 -17.74
N TYR A 1211 -14.07 -19.40 -18.55
CA TYR A 1211 -12.92 -18.54 -18.25
C TYR A 1211 -12.35 -17.88 -19.49
N ILE A 1212 -12.01 -16.59 -19.36
CA ILE A 1212 -11.12 -15.88 -20.27
C ILE A 1212 -10.07 -15.08 -19.49
N GLY A 1213 -8.80 -15.32 -19.80
CA GLY A 1213 -7.67 -14.51 -19.34
C GLY A 1213 -7.06 -13.74 -20.51
N ILE A 1214 -6.97 -12.42 -20.39
CA ILE A 1214 -6.30 -11.55 -21.37
C ILE A 1214 -5.22 -10.76 -20.62
N ASN A 1215 -3.95 -11.06 -20.91
CA ASN A 1215 -2.80 -10.39 -20.31
C ASN A 1215 -2.03 -9.67 -21.42
N ALA A 1216 -2.08 -8.34 -21.42
CA ALA A 1216 -1.39 -7.49 -22.40
C ALA A 1216 -0.44 -6.55 -21.66
N GLY A 1217 0.86 -6.66 -21.95
CA GLY A 1217 1.89 -5.78 -21.41
C GLY A 1217 2.19 -5.95 -19.90
N TYR A 1218 3.16 -5.16 -19.43
CA TYR A 1218 3.45 -4.97 -18.01
C TYR A 1218 3.93 -3.53 -17.82
N PRO A 1219 3.40 -2.76 -16.84
CA PRO A 1219 2.64 -3.21 -15.67
C PRO A 1219 1.11 -3.08 -15.77
N THR A 1220 0.43 -4.20 -16.05
CA THR A 1220 -1.04 -4.40 -15.96
C THR A 1220 -1.92 -3.37 -16.70
N ASN A 1221 -2.43 -3.79 -17.85
CA ASN A 1221 -3.40 -3.07 -18.68
C ASN A 1221 -4.57 -2.45 -17.90
N SER A 1222 -4.42 -1.18 -17.54
CA SER A 1222 -5.44 -0.38 -16.84
C SER A 1222 -6.62 -0.10 -17.75
N PHE A 1223 -6.38 0.10 -19.05
CA PHE A 1223 -7.38 0.47 -20.05
C PHE A 1223 -8.55 -0.53 -20.15
N MET A 1224 -8.27 -1.81 -20.42
CA MET A 1224 -9.28 -2.87 -20.45
C MET A 1224 -9.90 -3.08 -19.07
N LYS A 1225 -9.10 -3.01 -18.01
CA LYS A 1225 -9.52 -3.25 -16.62
C LYS A 1225 -10.52 -2.20 -16.11
N ASP A 1226 -10.25 -0.93 -16.34
CA ASP A 1226 -11.14 0.18 -16.00
C ASP A 1226 -12.38 0.18 -16.92
N THR A 1227 -12.22 -0.14 -18.21
CA THR A 1227 -13.37 -0.33 -19.14
C THR A 1227 -14.31 -1.46 -18.66
N LEU A 1228 -13.76 -2.58 -18.18
CA LEU A 1228 -14.55 -3.66 -17.59
C LEU A 1228 -15.28 -3.17 -16.34
N LYS A 1229 -14.57 -2.50 -15.43
CA LYS A 1229 -15.10 -2.01 -14.15
C LYS A 1229 -16.29 -1.07 -14.33
N ASP A 1230 -16.22 -0.13 -15.26
CA ASP A 1230 -17.30 0.83 -15.55
C ASP A 1230 -18.57 0.14 -16.10
N GLN A 1231 -18.43 -0.95 -16.84
CA GLN A 1231 -19.56 -1.69 -17.43
C GLN A 1231 -20.01 -2.93 -16.63
N LYS A 1232 -19.22 -3.37 -15.65
CA LYS A 1232 -19.34 -4.66 -14.93
C LYS A 1232 -20.76 -4.96 -14.44
N LYS A 1233 -21.43 -3.99 -13.82
CA LYS A 1233 -22.81 -4.14 -13.32
C LYS A 1233 -23.80 -4.42 -14.46
N THR A 1234 -23.74 -3.62 -15.52
CA THR A 1234 -24.59 -3.75 -16.73
C THR A 1234 -24.38 -5.10 -17.42
N LEU A 1235 -23.13 -5.57 -17.51
CA LEU A 1235 -22.78 -6.86 -18.09
C LEU A 1235 -23.30 -8.03 -17.24
N ILE A 1236 -23.14 -7.96 -15.92
CA ILE A 1236 -23.65 -8.96 -14.96
C ILE A 1236 -25.19 -9.02 -14.99
N ASP A 1237 -25.88 -7.88 -15.00
CA ASP A 1237 -27.34 -7.85 -14.99
C ASP A 1237 -27.93 -8.28 -16.35
N ARG A 1238 -27.22 -8.04 -17.47
CA ARG A 1238 -27.53 -8.62 -18.78
C ARG A 1238 -27.37 -10.14 -18.78
N HIS A 1239 -26.23 -10.65 -18.29
CA HIS A 1239 -25.98 -12.10 -18.17
C HIS A 1239 -27.07 -12.79 -17.34
N LYS A 1240 -27.41 -12.26 -16.16
CA LYS A 1240 -28.48 -12.81 -15.29
C LYS A 1240 -29.86 -12.83 -15.99
N LYS A 1241 -30.13 -11.87 -16.88
CA LYS A 1241 -31.39 -11.78 -17.63
C LYS A 1241 -31.46 -12.76 -18.80
N GLU A 1242 -30.36 -12.97 -19.49
CA GLU A 1242 -30.30 -13.77 -20.72
C GLU A 1242 -29.91 -15.23 -20.47
N GLN A 1243 -29.14 -15.51 -19.39
CA GLN A 1243 -28.64 -16.83 -19.02
C GLN A 1243 -28.83 -17.12 -17.51
N PRO A 1244 -30.06 -17.05 -16.96
CA PRO A 1244 -30.34 -17.10 -15.50
C PRO A 1244 -29.95 -18.41 -14.78
N HIS A 1245 -29.45 -19.41 -15.50
CA HIS A 1245 -29.03 -20.70 -14.95
C HIS A 1245 -27.54 -20.99 -15.18
N LYS A 1246 -26.79 -20.08 -15.80
CA LYS A 1246 -25.35 -20.21 -16.02
C LYS A 1246 -24.59 -19.45 -14.92
N PRO A 1247 -23.43 -19.95 -14.45
CA PRO A 1247 -22.47 -19.13 -13.73
C PRO A 1247 -21.91 -17.99 -14.61
N LEU A 1248 -21.58 -16.87 -13.99
CA LEU A 1248 -20.83 -15.80 -14.64
C LEU A 1248 -19.46 -16.35 -15.12
N PRO A 1249 -19.02 -16.04 -16.35
CA PRO A 1249 -17.68 -16.38 -16.79
C PRO A 1249 -16.65 -15.64 -15.94
N ILE A 1250 -15.54 -16.32 -15.63
CA ILE A 1250 -14.39 -15.68 -15.00
C ILE A 1250 -13.65 -14.87 -16.05
N VAL A 1251 -13.40 -13.59 -15.76
CA VAL A 1251 -12.66 -12.66 -16.63
C VAL A 1251 -11.45 -12.15 -15.85
N LYS A 1252 -10.24 -12.47 -16.32
CA LYS A 1252 -8.98 -11.98 -15.73
C LYS A 1252 -8.25 -11.06 -16.70
N VAL A 1253 -7.97 -9.84 -16.26
CA VAL A 1253 -7.23 -8.76 -16.94
C VAL A 1253 -6.43 -7.98 -15.90
#